data_AF-A0A3Q2Y2W6-F1
#
_entry.id   AF-A0A3Q2Y2W6-F1
#
_cell.length_a   1.000
_cell.length_b   1.000
_cell.length_c   1.000
_cell.angle_alpha   90.00
_cell.angle_beta   90.00
_cell.angle_gamma   90.00
#
_symmetry.space_group_name_H-M   'P 1'
#
loop_
_entity.id
_entity.type
_entity.pdbx_description
1 polymer ?
#
loop_
_entity_poly.entity_id
_entity_poly.type
_entity_poly.pdbx_seq_one_letter_code
_entity_poly.pdbx_strand_id
1 'polypeptide(L)'
;MAVNWKVKISDFFRSPSRFVSSKSADTFLAELLRELRDDRVTNNTKVYLLSPLCEQAALLCPTVSIGEETVLELLSVFAHCPVPWVEFRSSLLITLTSVLICTSCVSNKIHVCGDFLDLLLQIVQDTSNLHGDSVLLLRAIACECLQELETCCPGLLSQRLELIGGLWTKETSKLHQPYARLNTLVLKNCVYQLAMDPGSGDDYLKLLVGENTVVNWEADQRLAQVDKDSAILSSLIMGHMGTVPILQTGRDCKDLRSVLSTTLENSFLLSPLCQAAVLHRLMEVVAMVPVVRPSIFRAQLLRMLGTSEVCLLHSTLLMKCAYTDSLFSTDDEGFILRRLVVLSQHPLLSKPEKLFFMDYMLHFPENRPISCGNNESPPVLLTSQLACTLAPTLLNDYATMLARFNLLLVVCQEEGEKDGEEGRGLVYLYEHLGLLLNIMIRGHSREIAATFFRAVFLFLVSFCHMERYATSIAEKLCTLYHHQTHLAPHILNLAEQSSDLFPECNWSARLCRALQGVVIEAPPAQFTLTDLGWHLKVLARVAEEGQIPQQTTLQLLSKIIFTPSVCLTSNWRLGNSVLQLCRRLMTHPSLDSLFTSLANVLQHLICYYGDADIQDRARLYYSLLTTLSKEKLTGIIKQGLREEGQNIKHSLSCIMADTERLTSVLTIQQTEKPVFRLVELKYPEPQERNEIILESDSSPSEEQDSAGLEAYRAQFKDPCFGSQITLHYQLNHTMHNLSCFDQVFSIHLHFSLMDDTCEELCDFNVPCLFRERRSPVVKLVLKPRLPVPITLSCSAIFNTLNGLSWYTSLPDMHVLFQQTFLPLVVPTTWGTAVKLGVFNDIWDEISREEKADYATTLFCGQLQAEELGSIVEKQLLTFIISDSANQAELKCVFFIPPQFHILLKIISEEDAVHFNVVTDNWRLLPHISSFIGNLLMSLPEKVTSHP
;
A
#
# COMPACT_ATOMS: atom_id res chain seq x y z
N MET A 1 32.34 21.15 -1.46
CA MET A 1 31.43 21.33 -0.31
C MET A 1 31.13 19.95 0.25
N ALA A 2 31.32 19.72 1.56
CA ALA A 2 31.04 18.41 2.16
C ALA A 2 29.55 18.10 2.02
N VAL A 3 29.21 17.19 1.13
CA VAL A 3 27.83 16.76 0.90
C VAL A 3 27.33 16.14 2.20
N ASN A 4 26.24 16.69 2.77
CA ASN A 4 25.65 16.12 3.97
C ASN A 4 24.85 14.85 3.59
N TRP A 5 25.57 13.74 3.44
CA TRP A 5 25.02 12.43 3.05
C TRP A 5 23.89 11.96 3.97
N LYS A 6 23.90 12.36 5.25
CA LYS A 6 22.82 12.04 6.19
C LYS A 6 21.47 12.63 5.75
N VAL A 7 21.46 13.85 5.23
CA VAL A 7 20.24 14.53 4.75
C VAL A 7 19.77 13.91 3.44
N LYS A 8 20.68 13.66 2.49
CA LYS A 8 20.34 13.00 1.22
C LYS A 8 19.72 11.61 1.44
N ILE A 9 20.26 10.81 2.34
CA ILE A 9 19.75 9.47 2.65
C ILE A 9 18.40 9.55 3.39
N SER A 10 18.23 10.49 4.33
CA SER A 10 16.92 10.67 4.98
C SER A 10 15.83 11.12 4.01
N ASP A 11 16.18 11.97 3.04
CA ASP A 11 15.26 12.42 1.98
C ASP A 11 14.88 11.25 1.06
N PHE A 12 15.84 10.37 0.74
CA PHE A 12 15.58 9.13 0.01
C PHE A 12 14.60 8.22 0.76
N PHE A 13 14.84 7.91 2.04
CA PHE A 13 13.95 7.02 2.80
C PHE A 13 12.55 7.59 3.04
N ARG A 14 12.38 8.92 3.03
CA ARG A 14 11.06 9.55 3.20
C ARG A 14 10.15 9.35 1.99
N SER A 15 10.70 9.36 0.78
CA SER A 15 9.93 9.12 -0.45
C SER A 15 10.85 8.68 -1.59
N PRO A 16 11.19 7.40 -1.68
CA PRO A 16 12.27 6.95 -2.54
C PRO A 16 11.95 7.02 -4.04
N SER A 17 10.72 6.67 -4.42
CA SER A 17 10.24 6.79 -5.80
C SER A 17 10.25 8.25 -6.27
N ARG A 18 9.88 9.20 -5.40
CA ARG A 18 9.93 10.65 -5.68
C ARG A 18 11.35 11.20 -5.71
N PHE A 19 12.25 10.62 -4.92
CA PHE A 19 13.66 11.00 -4.93
C PHE A 19 14.33 10.55 -6.22
N VAL A 20 14.08 9.31 -6.67
CA VAL A 20 14.62 8.77 -7.92
C VAL A 20 14.03 9.47 -9.15
N SER A 21 12.79 9.95 -9.09
CA SER A 21 12.22 10.77 -10.17
C SER A 21 12.83 12.18 -10.23
N SER A 22 13.30 12.74 -9.11
CA SER A 22 13.92 14.08 -9.08
C SER A 22 15.42 14.05 -9.38
N LYS A 23 16.11 12.96 -9.02
CA LYS A 23 17.50 12.67 -9.40
C LYS A 23 17.54 11.28 -9.99
N SER A 24 17.80 11.18 -11.30
CA SER A 24 17.93 9.91 -12.01
C SER A 24 18.67 8.85 -11.19
N ALA A 25 18.11 7.64 -11.10
CA ALA A 25 18.66 6.53 -10.31
C ALA A 25 20.17 6.35 -10.57
N ASP A 26 20.56 6.36 -11.84
CA ASP A 26 21.94 6.17 -12.29
C ASP A 26 22.90 7.22 -11.73
N THR A 27 22.47 8.50 -11.68
CA THR A 27 23.30 9.58 -11.15
C THR A 27 23.49 9.47 -9.64
N PHE A 28 22.44 9.07 -8.92
CA PHE A 28 22.52 8.88 -7.47
C PHE A 28 23.34 7.63 -7.11
N LEU A 29 23.17 6.55 -7.86
CA LEU A 29 23.95 5.32 -7.73
C LEU A 29 25.44 5.57 -8.02
N ALA A 30 25.77 6.31 -9.08
CA ALA A 30 27.15 6.68 -9.38
C ALA A 30 27.76 7.59 -8.30
N GLU A 31 26.99 8.54 -7.74
CA GLU A 31 27.44 9.35 -6.60
C GLU A 31 27.72 8.48 -5.36
N LEU A 32 26.84 7.52 -5.05
CA LEU A 32 27.01 6.59 -3.92
C LEU A 32 28.26 5.72 -4.10
N LEU A 33 28.42 5.07 -5.26
CA LEU A 33 29.57 4.20 -5.55
C LEU A 33 30.89 4.98 -5.55
N ARG A 34 30.90 6.23 -6.04
CA ARG A 34 32.09 7.11 -6.00
C ARG A 34 32.52 7.43 -4.57
N GLU A 35 31.58 7.71 -3.67
CA GLU A 35 31.90 8.04 -2.27
C GLU A 35 32.23 6.81 -1.42
N LEU A 36 31.70 5.63 -1.77
CA LEU A 36 32.12 4.36 -1.16
C LEU A 36 33.60 4.05 -1.45
N ARG A 37 34.10 4.45 -2.64
CA ARG A 37 35.52 4.36 -3.04
C ARG A 37 36.43 5.39 -2.37
N ASP A 38 35.91 6.51 -1.90
CA ASP A 38 36.74 7.55 -1.31
C ASP A 38 37.29 7.10 0.06
N ASP A 39 38.62 6.97 0.18
CA ASP A 39 39.30 6.61 1.42
C ASP A 39 39.19 7.67 2.52
N ARG A 40 38.79 8.90 2.17
CA ARG A 40 38.64 10.02 3.12
C ARG A 40 37.36 9.93 3.95
N VAL A 41 36.38 9.14 3.51
CA VAL A 41 35.08 8.97 4.18
C VAL A 41 35.22 7.95 5.31
N THR A 42 34.70 8.29 6.49
CA THR A 42 34.73 7.38 7.65
C THR A 42 33.91 6.11 7.39
N ASN A 43 34.39 4.96 7.87
CA ASN A 43 33.72 3.66 7.64
C ASN A 43 32.28 3.62 8.17
N ASN A 44 31.97 4.32 9.26
CA ASN A 44 30.58 4.44 9.74
C ASN A 44 29.69 5.16 8.73
N THR A 45 30.22 6.20 8.06
CA THR A 45 29.49 6.87 6.98
C THR A 45 29.34 5.93 5.78
N LYS A 46 30.37 5.14 5.44
CA LYS A 46 30.28 4.14 4.37
C LYS A 46 29.22 3.07 4.66
N VAL A 47 29.08 2.59 5.90
CA VAL A 47 27.96 1.68 6.29
C VAL A 47 26.61 2.35 6.06
N TYR A 48 26.46 3.62 6.45
CA TYR A 48 25.23 4.38 6.17
C TYR A 48 24.96 4.53 4.67
N LEU A 49 25.99 4.75 3.84
CA LEU A 49 25.87 4.85 2.39
C LEU A 49 25.40 3.55 1.72
N LEU A 50 25.59 2.38 2.35
CA LEU A 50 25.11 1.10 1.84
C LEU A 50 23.62 0.85 2.11
N SER A 51 23.02 1.54 3.07
CA SER A 51 21.61 1.32 3.45
C SER A 51 20.59 1.48 2.31
N PRO A 52 20.71 2.44 1.37
CA PRO A 52 19.78 2.56 0.24
C PRO A 52 19.82 1.33 -0.69
N LEU A 53 21.02 0.75 -0.86
CA LEU A 53 21.21 -0.45 -1.69
C LEU A 53 20.66 -1.70 -0.99
N CYS A 54 20.73 -1.80 0.34
CA CYS A 54 20.12 -2.91 1.06
C CYS A 54 18.59 -2.88 1.04
N GLU A 55 17.97 -1.71 1.25
CA GLU A 55 16.50 -1.63 1.38
C GLU A 55 15.79 -1.53 0.02
N GLN A 56 16.44 -0.94 -1.00
CA GLN A 56 15.80 -0.59 -2.27
C GLN A 56 16.67 -0.83 -3.50
N ALA A 57 17.41 -1.94 -3.50
CA ALA A 57 18.19 -2.38 -4.66
C ALA A 57 17.39 -2.41 -5.98
N ALA A 58 16.15 -2.90 -5.96
CA ALA A 58 15.33 -3.00 -7.18
C ALA A 58 14.93 -1.64 -7.77
N LEU A 59 14.85 -0.59 -6.93
CA LEU A 59 14.54 0.77 -7.39
C LEU A 59 15.79 1.48 -7.94
N LEU A 60 16.96 1.24 -7.34
CA LEU A 60 18.23 1.83 -7.76
C LEU A 60 18.85 1.13 -8.97
N CYS A 61 18.64 -0.18 -9.09
CA CYS A 61 19.14 -1.02 -10.18
C CYS A 61 17.95 -1.64 -10.92
N PRO A 62 17.29 -0.91 -11.84
CA PRO A 62 16.08 -1.39 -12.52
C PRO A 62 16.35 -2.47 -13.57
N THR A 63 17.59 -2.59 -14.05
CA THR A 63 18.00 -3.59 -15.04
C THR A 63 19.09 -4.51 -14.49
N VAL A 64 19.13 -5.73 -15.03
CA VAL A 64 20.10 -6.76 -14.65
C VAL A 64 21.54 -6.31 -14.91
N SER A 65 21.79 -5.56 -16.00
CA SER A 65 23.12 -5.04 -16.33
C SER A 65 23.62 -3.98 -15.34
N ILE A 66 22.75 -3.07 -14.89
CA ILE A 66 23.11 -2.07 -13.86
C ILE A 66 23.36 -2.77 -12.53
N GLY A 67 22.59 -3.81 -12.22
CA GLY A 67 22.82 -4.68 -11.08
C GLY A 67 24.21 -5.34 -11.11
N GLU A 68 24.59 -5.92 -12.25
CA GLU A 68 25.91 -6.54 -12.47
C GLU A 68 27.07 -5.56 -12.30
N GLU A 69 26.99 -4.39 -12.95
CA GLU A 69 28.01 -3.34 -12.82
C GLU A 69 28.15 -2.88 -11.36
N THR A 70 27.03 -2.67 -10.66
CA THR A 70 27.03 -2.28 -9.25
C THR A 70 27.71 -3.34 -8.38
N VAL A 71 27.44 -4.63 -8.64
CA VAL A 71 28.07 -5.74 -7.90
C VAL A 71 29.57 -5.79 -8.17
N LEU A 72 30.01 -5.65 -9.42
CA LEU A 72 31.44 -5.58 -9.76
C LEU A 72 32.14 -4.42 -9.04
N GLU A 73 31.51 -3.25 -9.01
CA GLU A 73 32.06 -2.09 -8.31
C GLU A 73 32.13 -2.33 -6.79
N LEU A 74 31.10 -2.93 -6.19
CA LEU A 74 31.10 -3.28 -4.76
C LEU A 74 32.12 -4.39 -4.42
N LEU A 75 32.30 -5.39 -5.29
CA LEU A 75 33.34 -6.42 -5.16
C LEU A 75 34.73 -5.79 -5.19
N SER A 76 34.94 -4.80 -6.08
CA SER A 76 36.17 -4.02 -6.09
C SER A 76 36.39 -3.31 -4.75
N VAL A 77 35.36 -2.66 -4.19
CA VAL A 77 35.45 -1.98 -2.88
C VAL A 77 35.76 -2.98 -1.77
N PHE A 78 35.22 -4.20 -1.83
CA PHE A 78 35.51 -5.25 -0.87
C PHE A 78 36.97 -5.74 -0.94
N ALA A 79 37.55 -5.87 -2.14
CA ALA A 79 38.94 -6.26 -2.33
C ALA A 79 39.93 -5.22 -1.80
N HIS A 80 39.61 -3.92 -1.94
CA HIS A 80 40.45 -2.82 -1.46
C HIS A 80 40.27 -2.52 0.04
N CYS A 81 39.22 -3.06 0.69
CA CYS A 81 38.94 -2.80 2.09
C CYS A 81 39.89 -3.59 3.04
N PRO A 82 40.59 -2.93 3.99
CA PRO A 82 41.48 -3.62 4.92
C PRO A 82 40.73 -4.57 5.88
N VAL A 83 41.33 -5.73 6.17
CA VAL A 83 40.81 -6.79 7.07
C VAL A 83 40.31 -6.32 8.46
N PRO A 84 40.91 -5.33 9.16
CA PRO A 84 40.44 -4.93 10.50
C PRO A 84 39.01 -4.32 10.54
N TRP A 85 38.44 -3.92 9.40
CA TRP A 85 37.14 -3.22 9.33
C TRP A 85 35.97 -4.18 9.09
N VAL A 86 35.75 -5.09 10.04
CA VAL A 86 34.78 -6.18 9.90
C VAL A 86 33.35 -5.68 9.73
N GLU A 87 32.88 -4.68 10.49
CA GLU A 87 31.50 -4.18 10.39
C GLU A 87 31.15 -3.68 8.98
N PHE A 88 32.09 -2.99 8.34
CA PHE A 88 31.91 -2.51 6.97
C PHE A 88 31.98 -3.65 5.95
N ARG A 89 32.93 -4.58 6.08
CA ARG A 89 33.02 -5.77 5.22
C ARG A 89 31.76 -6.64 5.33
N SER A 90 31.25 -6.83 6.54
CA SER A 90 30.00 -7.52 6.82
C SER A 90 28.80 -6.83 6.16
N SER A 91 28.69 -5.51 6.30
CA SER A 91 27.63 -4.73 5.66
C SER A 91 27.72 -4.79 4.13
N LEU A 92 28.93 -4.79 3.56
CA LEU A 92 29.17 -4.97 2.13
C LEU A 92 28.68 -6.33 1.63
N LEU A 93 28.98 -7.43 2.34
CA LEU A 93 28.50 -8.77 1.95
C LEU A 93 26.97 -8.84 1.92
N ILE A 94 26.30 -8.24 2.91
CA ILE A 94 24.83 -8.15 2.95
C ILE A 94 24.30 -7.32 1.78
N THR A 95 24.94 -6.19 1.47
CA THR A 95 24.56 -5.32 0.36
C THR A 95 24.71 -6.03 -0.99
N LEU A 96 25.86 -6.68 -1.21
CA LEU A 96 26.14 -7.49 -2.40
C LEU A 96 25.08 -8.57 -2.60
N THR A 97 24.75 -9.30 -1.53
CA THR A 97 23.71 -10.35 -1.56
C THR A 97 22.33 -9.77 -1.88
N SER A 98 21.96 -8.64 -1.27
CA SER A 98 20.68 -7.97 -1.49
C SER A 98 20.54 -7.48 -2.94
N VAL A 99 21.59 -6.84 -3.48
CA VAL A 99 21.59 -6.37 -4.88
C VAL A 99 21.46 -7.55 -5.83
N LEU A 100 22.24 -8.62 -5.64
CA LEU A 100 22.19 -9.82 -6.50
C LEU A 100 20.81 -10.48 -6.52
N ILE A 101 20.15 -10.60 -5.36
CA ILE A 101 18.81 -11.19 -5.24
C ILE A 101 17.76 -10.27 -5.86
N CYS A 102 17.73 -8.99 -5.48
CA CYS A 102 16.70 -8.04 -5.92
C CYS A 102 16.77 -7.71 -7.42
N THR A 103 17.94 -7.80 -8.04
CA THR A 103 18.13 -7.54 -9.49
C THR A 103 18.01 -8.81 -10.34
N SER A 104 17.70 -9.97 -9.72
CA SER A 104 17.58 -11.28 -10.38
C SER A 104 18.85 -11.77 -11.11
N CYS A 105 20.01 -11.16 -10.86
CA CYS A 105 21.30 -11.54 -11.48
C CYS A 105 21.67 -13.01 -11.24
N VAL A 106 21.25 -13.58 -10.11
CA VAL A 106 21.46 -14.99 -9.77
C VAL A 106 20.68 -15.92 -10.70
N SER A 107 19.44 -15.56 -11.04
CA SER A 107 18.58 -16.37 -11.93
C SER A 107 19.08 -16.39 -13.39
N ASN A 108 19.74 -15.31 -13.83
CA ASN A 108 20.29 -15.17 -15.18
C ASN A 108 21.72 -15.74 -15.34
N LYS A 109 22.25 -16.43 -14.32
CA LYS A 109 23.56 -17.13 -14.35
C LYS A 109 24.73 -16.24 -14.79
N ILE A 110 24.82 -15.04 -14.25
CA ILE A 110 25.89 -14.10 -14.56
C ILE A 110 27.20 -14.54 -13.89
N HIS A 111 28.33 -14.44 -14.60
CA HIS A 111 29.66 -14.84 -14.11
C HIS A 111 30.03 -14.20 -12.76
N VAL A 112 29.64 -12.94 -12.54
CA VAL A 112 29.87 -12.18 -11.31
C VAL A 112 29.25 -12.85 -10.08
N CYS A 113 28.15 -13.57 -10.24
CA CYS A 113 27.54 -14.34 -9.15
C CYS A 113 28.42 -15.53 -8.74
N GLY A 114 29.12 -16.15 -9.69
CA GLY A 114 30.08 -17.22 -9.43
C GLY A 114 31.28 -16.70 -8.63
N ASP A 115 31.85 -15.57 -9.06
CA ASP A 115 32.98 -14.93 -8.37
C ASP A 115 32.63 -14.56 -6.92
N PHE A 116 31.42 -14.04 -6.69
CA PHE A 116 30.94 -13.74 -5.34
C PHE A 116 30.70 -15.00 -4.50
N LEU A 117 30.18 -16.08 -5.10
CA LEU A 117 30.01 -17.35 -4.38
C LEU A 117 31.35 -17.95 -3.98
N ASP A 118 32.33 -17.95 -4.87
CA ASP A 118 33.68 -18.42 -4.59
C ASP A 118 34.33 -17.59 -3.47
N LEU A 119 34.12 -16.27 -3.47
CA LEU A 119 34.56 -15.39 -2.39
C LEU A 119 33.90 -15.75 -1.05
N LEU A 120 32.59 -15.98 -1.02
CA LEU A 120 31.87 -16.39 0.19
C LEU A 120 32.38 -17.74 0.70
N LEU A 121 32.59 -18.72 -0.19
CA LEU A 121 33.13 -20.03 0.17
C LEU A 121 34.56 -19.93 0.70
N GLN A 122 35.41 -19.07 0.12
CA GLN A 122 36.76 -18.82 0.63
C GLN A 122 36.73 -18.24 2.05
N ILE A 123 35.86 -17.24 2.31
CA ILE A 123 35.72 -16.64 3.65
C ILE A 123 35.24 -17.70 4.65
N VAL A 124 34.30 -18.53 4.26
CA VAL A 124 33.74 -19.60 5.10
C VAL A 124 34.78 -20.69 5.43
N GLN A 125 35.60 -21.07 4.45
CA GLN A 125 36.69 -22.05 4.58
C GLN A 125 37.92 -21.51 5.33
N ASP A 126 38.05 -20.20 5.51
CA ASP A 126 39.19 -19.61 6.19
C ASP A 126 39.20 -19.94 7.69
N THR A 127 39.93 -21.00 8.04
CA THR A 127 40.15 -21.45 9.43
C THR A 127 41.42 -20.84 10.04
N SER A 128 42.09 -19.90 9.36
CA SER A 128 43.47 -19.52 9.68
C SER A 128 43.63 -18.73 10.99
N ASN A 129 42.57 -18.16 11.57
CA ASN A 129 42.66 -17.36 12.79
C ASN A 129 41.55 -17.69 13.80
N LEU A 130 41.75 -18.74 14.59
CA LEU A 130 40.85 -19.22 15.65
C LEU A 130 40.66 -18.25 16.84
N HIS A 131 41.26 -17.05 16.84
CA HIS A 131 41.36 -16.18 18.02
C HIS A 131 40.91 -14.72 17.83
N GLY A 132 40.22 -14.38 16.74
CA GLY A 132 39.62 -13.05 16.54
C GLY A 132 38.09 -13.12 16.46
N ASP A 133 37.37 -12.58 17.45
CA ASP A 133 35.90 -12.49 17.46
C ASP A 133 35.34 -11.79 16.21
N SER A 134 36.10 -10.87 15.64
CA SER A 134 35.76 -10.13 14.43
C SER A 134 35.79 -11.00 13.16
N VAL A 135 36.73 -11.93 13.04
CA VAL A 135 36.79 -12.86 11.90
C VAL A 135 35.64 -13.88 11.96
N LEU A 136 35.24 -14.29 13.17
CA LEU A 136 34.06 -15.15 13.36
C LEU A 136 32.77 -14.45 12.91
N LEU A 137 32.60 -13.15 13.19
CA LEU A 137 31.44 -12.41 12.73
C LEU A 137 31.36 -12.36 11.20
N LEU A 138 32.49 -12.15 10.51
CA LEU A 138 32.53 -12.12 9.05
C LEU A 138 32.15 -13.49 8.46
N ARG A 139 32.66 -14.59 9.03
CA ARG A 139 32.31 -15.96 8.63
C ARG A 139 30.83 -16.26 8.86
N ALA A 140 30.26 -15.84 9.99
CA ALA A 140 28.84 -16.01 10.28
C ALA A 140 27.97 -15.31 9.23
N ILE A 141 28.32 -14.06 8.88
CA ILE A 141 27.57 -13.27 7.91
C ILE A 141 27.72 -13.83 6.51
N ALA A 142 28.92 -14.32 6.13
CA ALA A 142 29.10 -15.03 4.87
C ALA A 142 28.20 -16.30 4.79
N CYS A 143 28.08 -17.06 5.88
CA CYS A 143 27.15 -18.20 5.95
C CYS A 143 25.68 -17.78 5.81
N GLU A 144 25.24 -16.70 6.47
CA GLU A 144 23.88 -16.19 6.31
C GLU A 144 23.65 -15.68 4.88
N CYS A 145 24.64 -15.05 4.23
CA CYS A 145 24.55 -14.65 2.82
C CYS A 145 24.39 -15.86 1.89
N LEU A 146 25.19 -16.93 2.10
CA LEU A 146 25.04 -18.20 1.38
C LEU A 146 23.65 -18.82 1.60
N GLN A 147 23.13 -18.72 2.81
CA GLN A 147 21.81 -19.22 3.14
C GLN A 147 20.71 -18.46 2.40
N GLU A 148 20.77 -17.12 2.38
CA GLU A 148 19.80 -16.29 1.65
C GLU A 148 19.85 -16.55 0.14
N LEU A 149 21.05 -16.69 -0.44
CA LEU A 149 21.22 -17.07 -1.85
C LEU A 149 20.56 -18.43 -2.15
N GLU A 150 20.79 -19.43 -1.30
CA GLU A 150 20.20 -20.76 -1.43
C GLU A 150 18.67 -20.77 -1.22
N THR A 151 18.13 -19.87 -0.38
CA THR A 151 16.66 -19.73 -0.25
C THR A 151 16.01 -19.09 -1.48
N CYS A 152 16.69 -18.13 -2.11
CA CYS A 152 16.18 -17.43 -3.28
C CYS A 152 16.38 -18.22 -4.57
N CYS A 153 17.45 -19.03 -4.64
CA CYS A 153 17.81 -19.86 -5.78
C CYS A 153 18.12 -21.29 -5.31
N PRO A 154 17.09 -22.14 -5.15
CA PRO A 154 17.27 -23.48 -4.58
C PRO A 154 18.16 -24.37 -5.46
N GLY A 155 19.14 -25.01 -4.83
CA GLY A 155 20.09 -25.95 -5.44
C GLY A 155 21.40 -25.33 -5.95
N LEU A 156 21.65 -24.05 -5.66
CA LEU A 156 22.91 -23.36 -5.97
C LEU A 156 24.11 -24.06 -5.34
N LEU A 157 23.97 -24.51 -4.10
CA LEU A 157 25.02 -25.14 -3.29
C LEU A 157 24.98 -26.67 -3.31
N SER A 158 24.18 -27.27 -4.19
CA SER A 158 23.95 -28.72 -4.21
C SER A 158 25.22 -29.55 -4.34
N GLN A 159 26.17 -29.10 -5.17
CA GLN A 159 27.48 -29.74 -5.40
C GLN A 159 28.50 -29.50 -4.28
N ARG A 160 28.17 -28.69 -3.26
CA ARG A 160 29.07 -28.30 -2.16
C ARG A 160 28.58 -28.81 -0.79
N LEU A 161 27.57 -29.68 -0.76
CA LEU A 161 26.95 -30.20 0.46
C LEU A 161 27.98 -30.89 1.39
N GLU A 162 28.87 -31.73 0.85
CA GLU A 162 29.91 -32.39 1.64
C GLU A 162 30.94 -31.44 2.25
N LEU A 163 31.33 -30.40 1.51
CA LEU A 163 32.26 -29.39 2.00
C LEU A 163 31.64 -28.64 3.19
N ILE A 164 30.37 -28.25 3.08
CA ILE A 164 29.63 -27.57 4.14
C ILE A 164 29.42 -28.50 5.35
N GLY A 165 29.05 -29.77 5.12
CA GLY A 165 28.93 -30.77 6.17
C GLY A 165 30.27 -31.07 6.88
N GLY A 166 31.36 -31.10 6.12
CA GLY A 166 32.73 -31.23 6.63
C GLY A 166 33.18 -30.03 7.48
N LEU A 167 32.78 -28.81 7.11
CA LEU A 167 33.01 -27.62 7.92
C LEU A 167 32.17 -27.64 9.20
N TRP A 168 30.91 -28.03 9.10
CA TRP A 168 30.00 -28.13 10.24
C TRP A 168 30.51 -29.13 11.31
N THR A 169 31.00 -30.29 10.88
CA THR A 169 31.54 -31.32 11.81
C THR A 169 32.88 -30.93 12.44
N LYS A 170 33.70 -30.12 11.76
CA LYS A 170 34.97 -29.63 12.29
C LYS A 170 34.81 -28.46 13.26
N GLU A 171 33.68 -27.74 13.19
CA GLU A 171 33.55 -26.47 13.88
C GLU A 171 33.01 -26.60 15.31
N THR A 172 33.78 -26.04 16.26
CA THR A 172 33.51 -26.08 17.70
C THR A 172 33.07 -24.72 18.26
N SER A 173 33.06 -23.68 17.43
CA SER A 173 32.74 -22.29 17.81
C SER A 173 31.24 -21.98 17.68
N LYS A 174 30.84 -20.73 17.98
CA LYS A 174 29.46 -20.24 17.79
C LYS A 174 28.96 -20.36 16.34
N LEU A 175 29.87 -20.52 15.37
CA LEU A 175 29.57 -20.74 13.96
C LEU A 175 28.90 -22.09 13.69
N HIS A 176 28.91 -23.02 14.65
CA HIS A 176 28.21 -24.29 14.53
C HIS A 176 26.71 -24.11 14.17
N GLN A 177 26.05 -23.05 14.67
CA GLN A 177 24.63 -22.78 14.40
C GLN A 177 24.34 -22.39 12.94
N PRO A 178 24.98 -21.35 12.36
CA PRO A 178 24.76 -20.98 10.96
C PRO A 178 25.18 -22.10 9.99
N TYR A 179 26.24 -22.88 10.30
CA TYR A 179 26.61 -24.04 9.49
C TYR A 179 25.55 -25.14 9.50
N ALA A 180 24.96 -25.44 10.65
CA ALA A 180 23.87 -26.42 10.75
C ALA A 180 22.64 -25.97 9.92
N ARG A 181 22.28 -24.69 10.01
CA ARG A 181 21.14 -24.11 9.27
C ARG A 181 21.38 -24.12 7.75
N LEU A 182 22.58 -23.75 7.31
CA LEU A 182 22.97 -23.81 5.90
C LEU A 182 22.95 -25.26 5.38
N ASN A 183 23.61 -26.19 6.08
CA ASN A 183 23.67 -27.61 5.68
C ASN A 183 22.27 -28.23 5.55
N THR A 184 21.38 -27.95 6.50
CA THR A 184 20.00 -28.47 6.47
C THR A 184 19.14 -27.86 5.38
N LEU A 185 19.34 -26.58 5.05
CA LEU A 185 18.68 -25.92 3.93
C LEU A 185 19.15 -26.49 2.59
N VAL A 186 20.46 -26.58 2.37
CA VAL A 186 21.04 -27.16 1.14
C VAL A 186 20.57 -28.59 0.98
N LEU A 187 20.61 -29.40 2.04
CA LEU A 187 20.11 -30.77 2.01
C LEU A 187 18.63 -30.83 1.58
N LYS A 188 17.78 -29.97 2.14
CA LYS A 188 16.35 -29.89 1.77
C LYS A 188 16.16 -29.53 0.30
N ASN A 189 16.88 -28.54 -0.20
CA ASN A 189 16.78 -28.11 -1.60
C ASN A 189 17.32 -29.16 -2.58
N CYS A 190 18.42 -29.86 -2.23
CA CYS A 190 18.94 -30.98 -3.02
C CYS A 190 17.89 -32.10 -3.15
N VAL A 191 17.30 -32.50 -2.03
CA VAL A 191 16.27 -33.56 -2.01
C VAL A 191 15.04 -33.12 -2.81
N TYR A 192 14.65 -31.84 -2.72
CA TYR A 192 13.56 -31.28 -3.50
C TYR A 192 13.84 -31.34 -5.01
N GLN A 193 15.04 -30.95 -5.46
CA GLN A 193 15.42 -31.03 -6.87
C GLN A 193 15.41 -32.47 -7.39
N LEU A 194 15.94 -33.41 -6.61
CA LEU A 194 15.92 -34.83 -6.96
C LEU A 194 14.50 -35.40 -6.98
N ALA A 195 13.59 -34.90 -6.14
CA ALA A 195 12.19 -35.31 -6.16
C ALA A 195 11.42 -34.79 -7.39
N MET A 196 11.95 -33.75 -8.07
CA MET A 196 11.39 -33.20 -9.31
C MET A 196 11.88 -33.93 -10.57
N ASP A 197 13.07 -34.54 -10.56
CA ASP A 197 13.65 -35.16 -11.76
C ASP A 197 13.27 -36.66 -11.85
N PRO A 198 12.45 -37.08 -12.82
CA PRO A 198 11.96 -38.47 -12.90
C PRO A 198 13.03 -39.50 -13.27
N GLY A 199 14.28 -39.08 -13.53
CA GLY A 199 15.41 -39.94 -13.90
C GLY A 199 16.50 -40.10 -12.83
N SER A 200 16.45 -39.38 -11.71
CA SER A 200 17.50 -39.42 -10.69
C SER A 200 17.28 -40.55 -9.68
N GLY A 201 18.05 -41.64 -9.83
CA GLY A 201 18.05 -42.79 -8.91
C GLY A 201 18.98 -42.64 -7.68
N ASP A 202 19.03 -43.70 -6.86
CA ASP A 202 19.84 -43.82 -5.62
C ASP A 202 21.33 -43.47 -5.81
N ASP A 203 21.88 -43.63 -7.01
CA ASP A 203 23.28 -43.37 -7.30
C ASP A 203 23.60 -41.87 -7.31
N TYR A 204 22.68 -41.00 -7.73
CA TYR A 204 22.87 -39.54 -7.68
C TYR A 204 22.82 -39.01 -6.25
N LEU A 205 21.97 -39.57 -5.39
CA LEU A 205 22.00 -39.26 -3.96
C LEU A 205 23.31 -39.65 -3.30
N LYS A 206 23.88 -40.82 -3.67
CA LYS A 206 25.19 -41.25 -3.16
C LYS A 206 26.33 -40.37 -3.68
N LEU A 207 26.27 -39.94 -4.93
CA LEU A 207 27.25 -38.99 -5.49
C LEU A 207 27.18 -37.61 -4.82
N LEU A 208 25.98 -37.13 -4.49
CA LEU A 208 25.78 -35.84 -3.80
C LEU A 208 26.15 -35.86 -2.31
N VAL A 209 26.15 -37.04 -1.69
CA VAL A 209 26.45 -37.23 -0.26
C VAL A 209 27.86 -37.80 -0.03
N GLY A 210 28.50 -38.42 -1.04
CA GLY A 210 29.77 -39.14 -0.91
C GLY A 210 30.94 -38.82 -1.87
N GLU A 211 30.81 -37.95 -2.89
CA GLU A 211 31.95 -37.54 -3.73
C GLU A 211 32.22 -36.01 -3.78
N ASN A 212 33.36 -35.60 -3.20
CA ASN A 212 34.05 -34.33 -3.49
C ASN A 212 34.59 -34.32 -4.92
N THR A 213 33.76 -34.00 -5.91
CA THR A 213 34.27 -33.60 -7.22
C THR A 213 34.27 -32.08 -7.35
N VAL A 214 35.46 -31.53 -7.60
CA VAL A 214 35.64 -30.15 -8.04
C VAL A 214 35.05 -30.06 -9.44
N VAL A 215 33.75 -29.77 -9.53
CA VAL A 215 33.06 -29.59 -10.80
C VAL A 215 32.65 -28.13 -10.95
N ASN A 216 32.85 -27.65 -12.18
CA ASN A 216 32.55 -26.31 -12.66
C ASN A 216 31.09 -25.92 -12.44
N TRP A 217 30.86 -24.61 -12.45
CA TRP A 217 29.56 -23.95 -12.50
C TRP A 217 28.73 -24.40 -13.71
N GLU A 218 28.18 -25.60 -13.67
CA GLU A 218 27.14 -26.07 -14.57
C GLU A 218 25.93 -26.43 -13.72
N ALA A 219 25.30 -25.38 -13.18
CA ALA A 219 23.90 -25.50 -12.81
C ALA A 219 23.15 -25.87 -14.09
N ASP A 220 22.56 -27.07 -14.13
CA ASP A 220 21.87 -27.63 -15.28
C ASP A 220 20.94 -26.61 -15.95
N GLN A 221 20.81 -26.70 -17.28
CA GLN A 221 20.02 -25.80 -18.14
C GLN A 221 18.49 -25.82 -17.87
N ARG A 222 18.02 -26.46 -16.80
CA ARG A 222 16.60 -26.70 -16.53
C ARG A 222 15.93 -25.71 -15.57
N LEU A 223 16.67 -24.75 -15.00
CA LEU A 223 16.15 -23.73 -14.07
C LEU A 223 15.27 -22.64 -14.72
N ALA A 224 15.10 -22.64 -16.05
CA ALA A 224 14.37 -21.61 -16.78
C ALA A 224 12.84 -21.84 -16.86
N GLN A 225 12.31 -22.89 -16.24
CA GLN A 225 10.86 -23.14 -16.12
C GLN A 225 10.48 -23.36 -14.66
N VAL A 226 10.72 -22.34 -13.82
CA VAL A 226 9.97 -22.21 -12.56
C VAL A 226 8.95 -21.11 -12.81
N ASP A 227 7.69 -21.52 -12.95
CA ASP A 227 6.55 -20.60 -12.98
C ASP A 227 6.58 -19.65 -11.77
N LYS A 228 5.93 -18.49 -11.93
CA LYS A 228 5.91 -17.31 -11.06
C LYS A 228 5.42 -17.51 -9.60
N ASP A 229 5.46 -18.71 -9.08
CA ASP A 229 4.94 -19.05 -7.76
C ASP A 229 6.07 -19.20 -6.72
N SER A 230 6.91 -18.16 -6.60
CA SER A 230 7.94 -18.08 -5.55
C SER A 230 7.36 -18.10 -4.12
N ALA A 231 6.05 -17.93 -3.97
CA ALA A 231 5.32 -18.10 -2.71
C ALA A 231 5.16 -19.57 -2.27
N ILE A 232 5.40 -20.56 -3.13
CA ILE A 232 5.18 -22.00 -2.82
C ILE A 232 6.35 -22.64 -2.05
N LEU A 233 7.54 -22.01 -2.01
CA LEU A 233 8.74 -22.60 -1.43
C LEU A 233 8.97 -22.29 0.07
N SER A 234 8.22 -21.35 0.66
CA SER A 234 8.45 -20.92 2.05
C SER A 234 8.07 -21.97 3.10
N SER A 235 7.10 -22.83 2.82
CA SER A 235 6.77 -23.98 3.68
C SER A 235 5.99 -25.06 2.91
N LEU A 236 6.66 -26.16 2.56
CA LEU A 236 6.02 -27.28 1.85
C LEU A 236 5.01 -28.04 2.74
N ILE A 237 5.04 -27.79 4.05
CA ILE A 237 4.20 -28.44 5.06
C ILE A 237 2.90 -27.65 5.35
N MET A 238 2.79 -26.38 4.93
CA MET A 238 1.72 -25.48 5.40
C MET A 238 0.79 -24.93 4.30
N GLY A 239 0.74 -25.58 3.13
CA GLY A 239 -0.27 -25.34 2.11
C GLY A 239 -1.49 -26.26 2.26
N HIS A 240 -2.68 -25.80 1.83
CA HIS A 240 -3.86 -26.66 1.67
C HIS A 240 -3.51 -27.84 0.75
N MET A 241 -3.21 -29.01 1.33
CA MET A 241 -2.97 -30.27 0.62
C MET A 241 -2.16 -30.09 -0.68
N GLY A 242 -1.07 -29.31 -0.62
CA GLY A 242 -0.11 -29.24 -1.70
C GLY A 242 0.57 -30.61 -1.81
N THR A 243 0.55 -31.21 -3.00
CA THR A 243 1.26 -32.47 -3.26
C THR A 243 2.75 -32.28 -2.96
N VAL A 244 3.20 -32.77 -1.80
CA VAL A 244 4.64 -32.83 -1.48
C VAL A 244 5.29 -33.72 -2.53
N PRO A 245 6.36 -33.27 -3.20
CA PRO A 245 7.02 -34.10 -4.19
C PRO A 245 7.73 -35.27 -3.53
N ILE A 246 7.50 -36.45 -4.09
CA ILE A 246 7.96 -37.72 -3.52
C ILE A 246 9.14 -38.20 -4.33
N LEU A 247 10.27 -38.39 -3.65
CA LEU A 247 11.46 -39.00 -4.23
C LEU A 247 11.19 -40.49 -4.52
N GLN A 248 11.29 -40.89 -5.78
CA GLN A 248 11.10 -42.29 -6.22
C GLN A 248 12.40 -43.10 -6.10
N THR A 249 12.90 -43.30 -4.88
CA THR A 249 14.14 -44.05 -4.63
C THR A 249 13.95 -45.51 -4.23
N GLY A 250 14.99 -46.31 -4.48
CA GLY A 250 15.12 -47.71 -4.12
C GLY A 250 15.39 -47.94 -2.63
N ARG A 251 15.57 -49.22 -2.26
CA ARG A 251 15.41 -49.74 -0.87
C ARG A 251 16.43 -49.27 0.18
N ASP A 252 17.47 -48.50 -0.11
CA ASP A 252 18.51 -48.20 0.89
C ASP A 252 19.15 -46.78 0.80
N CYS A 253 18.48 -45.76 1.35
CA CYS A 253 19.10 -44.47 1.68
C CYS A 253 19.85 -44.53 3.02
N LYS A 254 20.92 -45.33 3.13
CA LYS A 254 21.70 -45.47 4.38
C LYS A 254 22.45 -44.20 4.75
N ASP A 255 23.05 -43.53 3.77
CA ASP A 255 23.88 -42.34 3.98
C ASP A 255 23.01 -41.12 4.34
N LEU A 256 21.84 -40.96 3.71
CA LEU A 256 20.88 -39.93 4.13
C LEU A 256 20.38 -40.17 5.56
N ARG A 257 20.09 -41.42 5.94
CA ARG A 257 19.67 -41.74 7.31
C ARG A 257 20.76 -41.44 8.34
N SER A 258 22.04 -41.71 8.01
CA SER A 258 23.14 -41.39 8.91
C SER A 258 23.31 -39.88 9.07
N VAL A 259 23.25 -39.10 7.98
CA VAL A 259 23.32 -37.63 8.01
C VAL A 259 22.13 -37.02 8.78
N LEU A 260 20.91 -37.54 8.60
CA LEU A 260 19.75 -37.10 9.36
C LEU A 260 19.89 -37.44 10.85
N SER A 261 20.38 -38.63 11.19
CA SER A 261 20.61 -39.05 12.58
C SER A 261 21.68 -38.17 13.25
N THR A 262 22.81 -37.92 12.60
CA THR A 262 23.88 -37.06 13.13
C THR A 262 23.42 -35.62 13.30
N THR A 263 22.61 -35.11 12.37
CA THR A 263 22.00 -33.76 12.47
C THR A 263 21.00 -33.66 13.62
N LEU A 264 20.16 -34.68 13.81
CA LEU A 264 19.22 -34.72 14.93
C LEU A 264 19.93 -34.90 16.27
N GLU A 265 20.99 -35.71 16.31
CA GLU A 265 21.84 -35.85 17.48
C GLU A 265 22.50 -34.52 17.83
N ASN A 266 23.09 -33.79 16.88
CA ASN A 266 23.73 -32.50 17.18
C ASN A 266 22.74 -31.35 17.44
N SER A 267 21.44 -31.54 17.14
CA SER A 267 20.43 -30.48 17.27
C SER A 267 20.27 -29.93 18.69
N PHE A 268 20.60 -30.69 19.74
CA PHE A 268 20.48 -30.23 21.13
C PHE A 268 21.53 -29.17 21.51
N LEU A 269 22.60 -29.04 20.74
CA LEU A 269 23.65 -28.02 20.94
C LEU A 269 23.24 -26.64 20.39
N LEU A 270 22.15 -26.59 19.62
CA LEU A 270 21.67 -25.37 18.97
C LEU A 270 20.82 -24.53 19.93
N SER A 271 20.73 -23.23 19.65
CA SER A 271 19.73 -22.37 20.30
C SER A 271 18.31 -22.85 19.97
N PRO A 272 17.30 -22.63 20.84
CA PRO A 272 15.93 -23.09 20.60
C PRO A 272 15.34 -22.65 19.25
N LEU A 273 15.67 -21.43 18.81
CA LEU A 273 15.23 -20.89 17.52
C LEU A 273 15.91 -21.60 16.34
N CYS A 274 17.23 -21.80 16.40
CA CYS A 274 17.97 -22.52 15.36
C CYS A 274 17.56 -23.99 15.30
N GLN A 275 17.35 -24.63 16.46
CA GLN A 275 16.85 -25.99 16.55
C GLN A 275 15.46 -26.11 15.90
N ALA A 276 14.53 -25.20 16.20
CA ALA A 276 13.21 -25.18 15.58
C ALA A 276 13.29 -25.05 14.05
N ALA A 277 14.13 -24.13 13.54
CA ALA A 277 14.33 -23.94 12.11
C ALA A 277 14.91 -25.18 11.41
N VAL A 278 15.95 -25.79 12.01
CA VAL A 278 16.55 -27.04 11.51
C VAL A 278 15.53 -28.17 11.51
N LEU A 279 14.79 -28.36 12.60
CA LEU A 279 13.73 -29.38 12.69
C LEU A 279 12.66 -29.16 11.62
N HIS A 280 12.26 -27.91 11.36
CA HIS A 280 11.30 -27.59 10.31
C HIS A 280 11.77 -28.04 8.93
N ARG A 281 13.03 -27.75 8.56
CA ARG A 281 13.59 -28.19 7.27
C ARG A 281 13.79 -29.70 7.19
N LEU A 282 14.16 -30.35 8.30
CA LEU A 282 14.27 -31.81 8.36
C LEU A 282 12.92 -32.50 8.22
N MET A 283 11.83 -31.92 8.74
CA MET A 283 10.47 -32.42 8.47
C MET A 283 10.15 -32.37 6.98
N GLU A 284 10.51 -31.28 6.29
CA GLU A 284 10.28 -31.19 4.83
C GLU A 284 11.04 -32.30 4.09
N VAL A 285 12.30 -32.57 4.46
CA VAL A 285 13.11 -33.63 3.86
C VAL A 285 12.50 -35.02 4.08
N VAL A 286 12.08 -35.34 5.31
CA VAL A 286 11.48 -36.64 5.62
C VAL A 286 10.11 -36.81 4.95
N ALA A 287 9.35 -35.72 4.76
CA ALA A 287 8.11 -35.76 4.00
C ALA A 287 8.32 -36.07 2.51
N MET A 288 9.42 -35.61 1.90
CA MET A 288 9.77 -35.91 0.50
C MET A 288 10.30 -37.33 0.30
N VAL A 289 10.91 -37.94 1.34
CA VAL A 289 11.58 -39.26 1.24
C VAL A 289 10.79 -40.33 2.01
N PRO A 290 9.85 -41.04 1.37
CA PRO A 290 8.97 -42.01 2.03
C PRO A 290 9.73 -43.25 2.56
N VAL A 291 10.94 -43.51 2.07
CA VAL A 291 11.82 -44.59 2.53
C VAL A 291 12.26 -44.37 3.99
N VAL A 292 12.36 -43.11 4.42
CA VAL A 292 12.77 -42.74 5.77
C VAL A 292 11.54 -42.62 6.67
N ARG A 293 11.39 -43.52 7.65
CA ARG A 293 10.25 -43.45 8.58
C ARG A 293 10.38 -42.26 9.54
N PRO A 294 9.29 -41.53 9.84
CA PRO A 294 9.29 -40.43 10.82
C PRO A 294 9.75 -40.82 12.24
N SER A 295 9.84 -42.12 12.56
CA SER A 295 10.35 -42.64 13.84
C SER A 295 11.75 -42.15 14.22
N ILE A 296 12.56 -41.66 13.27
CA ILE A 296 13.87 -41.06 13.55
C ILE A 296 13.73 -39.85 14.49
N PHE A 297 12.64 -39.10 14.42
CA PHE A 297 12.38 -37.98 15.31
C PHE A 297 12.03 -38.40 16.76
N ARG A 298 11.75 -39.67 17.03
CA ARG A 298 11.24 -40.11 18.35
C ARG A 298 12.21 -39.83 19.49
N ALA A 299 13.51 -39.99 19.27
CA ALA A 299 14.53 -39.67 20.27
C ALA A 299 14.56 -38.18 20.61
N GLN A 300 14.36 -37.31 19.61
CA GLN A 300 14.33 -35.86 19.78
C GLN A 300 12.99 -35.40 20.36
N LEU A 301 11.88 -36.04 19.98
CA LEU A 301 10.55 -35.79 20.52
C LEU A 301 10.53 -35.96 22.04
N LEU A 302 11.08 -37.06 22.57
CA LEU A 302 11.16 -37.31 24.01
C LEU A 302 11.90 -36.19 24.77
N ARG A 303 12.86 -35.52 24.13
CA ARG A 303 13.58 -34.37 24.71
C ARG A 303 12.73 -33.09 24.63
N MET A 304 12.09 -32.83 23.49
CA MET A 304 11.26 -31.64 23.27
C MET A 304 9.96 -31.65 24.09
N LEU A 305 9.44 -32.83 24.43
CA LEU A 305 8.30 -32.98 25.34
C LEU A 305 8.56 -32.39 26.74
N GLY A 306 9.81 -32.08 27.09
CA GLY A 306 10.21 -31.39 28.34
C GLY A 306 10.49 -29.88 28.25
N THR A 307 10.45 -29.24 27.07
CA THR A 307 10.87 -27.82 26.89
C THR A 307 9.76 -26.78 27.10
N SER A 308 9.99 -25.71 27.85
CA SER A 308 9.04 -24.59 27.99
C SER A 308 9.13 -23.54 26.87
N GLU A 309 10.15 -23.65 26.01
CA GLU A 309 10.37 -22.75 24.88
C GLU A 309 9.29 -22.88 23.81
N VAL A 310 8.65 -21.76 23.45
CA VAL A 310 7.50 -21.71 22.55
C VAL A 310 7.85 -22.21 21.14
N CYS A 311 9.03 -21.85 20.62
CA CYS A 311 9.48 -22.26 19.28
C CYS A 311 9.61 -23.78 19.13
N LEU A 312 10.11 -24.45 20.18
CA LEU A 312 10.29 -25.90 20.18
C LEU A 312 8.96 -26.62 20.35
N LEU A 313 8.08 -26.13 21.23
CA LEU A 313 6.73 -26.67 21.36
C LEU A 313 5.95 -26.51 20.05
N HIS A 314 6.04 -25.37 19.39
CA HIS A 314 5.45 -25.18 18.07
C HIS A 314 5.98 -26.20 17.05
N SER A 315 7.30 -26.45 17.04
CA SER A 315 7.91 -27.47 16.17
C SER A 315 7.36 -28.88 16.44
N THR A 316 7.10 -29.24 17.72
CA THR A 316 6.46 -30.52 18.06
C THR A 316 5.01 -30.62 17.57
N LEU A 317 4.26 -29.52 17.61
CA LEU A 317 2.88 -29.48 17.11
C LEU A 317 2.86 -29.54 15.58
N LEU A 318 3.80 -28.89 14.90
CA LEU A 318 4.01 -29.03 13.46
C LEU A 318 4.37 -30.48 13.08
N MET A 319 5.23 -31.16 13.85
CA MET A 319 5.50 -32.59 13.65
C MET A 319 4.22 -33.43 13.79
N LYS A 320 3.33 -33.07 14.72
CA LYS A 320 2.04 -33.74 14.88
C LYS A 320 1.13 -33.48 13.67
N CYS A 321 1.03 -32.25 13.18
CA CYS A 321 0.28 -31.93 11.95
C CYS A 321 0.78 -32.75 10.75
N ALA A 322 2.10 -32.90 10.61
CA ALA A 322 2.70 -33.55 9.43
C ALA A 322 2.65 -35.08 9.48
N TYR A 323 2.82 -35.69 10.66
CA TYR A 323 3.06 -37.14 10.78
C TYR A 323 2.04 -37.90 11.64
N THR A 324 1.13 -37.21 12.35
CA THR A 324 0.00 -37.77 13.13
C THR A 324 0.28 -39.19 13.70
N ASP A 325 -0.38 -40.22 13.16
CA ASP A 325 -0.37 -41.61 13.63
C ASP A 325 0.99 -42.32 13.46
N SER A 326 1.86 -41.81 12.59
CA SER A 326 3.16 -42.44 12.31
C SER A 326 4.22 -42.13 13.36
N LEU A 327 4.03 -41.06 14.15
CA LEU A 327 5.00 -40.59 15.14
C LEU A 327 4.41 -40.49 16.57
N PHE A 328 3.16 -40.06 16.70
CA PHE A 328 2.51 -39.81 17.99
C PHE A 328 1.55 -40.93 18.38
N SER A 329 1.61 -41.33 19.66
CA SER A 329 0.57 -42.18 20.27
C SER A 329 -0.50 -41.32 20.95
N THR A 330 -1.67 -41.90 21.23
CA THR A 330 -2.74 -41.24 21.98
C THR A 330 -2.29 -40.76 23.36
N ASP A 331 -1.34 -41.48 23.99
CA ASP A 331 -0.75 -41.10 25.28
C ASP A 331 0.16 -39.87 25.14
N ASP A 332 0.93 -39.78 24.05
CA ASP A 332 1.77 -38.61 23.75
C ASP A 332 0.90 -37.36 23.52
N GLU A 333 -0.23 -37.51 22.82
CA GLU A 333 -1.19 -36.42 22.59
C GLU A 333 -1.84 -35.94 23.89
N GLY A 334 -2.29 -36.87 24.73
CA GLY A 334 -2.81 -36.54 26.06
C GLY A 334 -1.77 -35.84 26.94
N PHE A 335 -0.50 -36.22 26.83
CA PHE A 335 0.59 -35.56 27.54
C PHE A 335 0.83 -34.13 27.04
N ILE A 336 0.86 -33.91 25.72
CA ILE A 336 1.03 -32.57 25.12
C ILE A 336 -0.13 -31.65 25.51
N LEU A 337 -1.37 -32.14 25.49
CA LEU A 337 -2.54 -31.36 25.90
C LEU A 337 -2.49 -30.98 27.38
N ARG A 338 -2.20 -31.93 28.28
CA ARG A 338 -2.00 -31.63 29.72
C ARG A 338 -0.92 -30.57 29.93
N ARG A 339 0.12 -30.60 29.11
CA ARG A 339 1.22 -29.65 29.18
C ARG A 339 0.82 -28.25 28.71
N LEU A 340 0.10 -28.14 27.59
CA LEU A 340 -0.44 -26.87 27.10
C LEU A 340 -1.35 -26.21 28.16
N VAL A 341 -2.20 -27.02 28.80
CA VAL A 341 -3.03 -26.59 29.93
C VAL A 341 -2.18 -25.98 31.05
N VAL A 342 -1.14 -26.68 31.51
CA VAL A 342 -0.25 -26.20 32.58
C VAL A 342 0.51 -24.93 32.17
N LEU A 343 1.03 -24.88 30.95
CA LEU A 343 1.80 -23.73 30.45
C LEU A 343 0.92 -22.48 30.32
N SER A 344 -0.32 -22.63 29.85
CA SER A 344 -1.26 -21.50 29.75
C SER A 344 -1.59 -20.86 31.11
N GLN A 345 -1.37 -21.56 32.23
CA GLN A 345 -1.58 -21.07 33.60
C GLN A 345 -0.32 -20.49 34.25
N HIS A 346 0.87 -20.74 33.69
CA HIS A 346 2.12 -20.42 34.37
C HIS A 346 2.28 -18.91 34.59
N PRO A 347 2.48 -18.43 35.83
CA PRO A 347 2.44 -17.00 36.14
C PRO A 347 3.58 -16.21 35.47
N LEU A 348 4.76 -16.83 35.31
CA LEU A 348 5.94 -16.17 34.73
C LEU A 348 5.91 -16.05 33.20
N LEU A 349 4.98 -16.71 32.52
CA LEU A 349 4.88 -16.60 31.06
C LEU A 349 4.16 -15.32 30.66
N SER A 350 4.59 -14.77 29.52
CA SER A 350 4.05 -13.54 28.97
C SER A 350 2.62 -13.74 28.46
N LYS A 351 1.88 -12.64 28.32
CA LYS A 351 0.52 -12.62 27.77
C LYS A 351 0.42 -13.27 26.36
N PRO A 352 1.29 -12.95 25.38
CA PRO A 352 1.20 -13.55 24.05
C PRO A 352 1.47 -15.06 24.07
N GLU A 353 2.39 -15.54 24.89
CA GLU A 353 2.66 -16.99 25.02
C GLU A 353 1.46 -17.75 25.58
N LYS A 354 0.78 -17.17 26.58
CA LYS A 354 -0.46 -17.75 27.14
C LYS A 354 -1.57 -17.81 26.09
N LEU A 355 -1.77 -16.74 25.32
CA LEU A 355 -2.75 -16.70 24.24
C LEU A 355 -2.41 -17.69 23.13
N PHE A 356 -1.12 -17.78 22.77
CA PHE A 356 -0.61 -18.76 21.82
C PHE A 356 -1.02 -20.17 22.25
N PHE A 357 -0.69 -20.61 23.47
CA PHE A 357 -1.07 -21.96 23.93
C PHE A 357 -2.59 -22.21 23.93
N MET A 358 -3.41 -21.21 24.25
CA MET A 358 -4.86 -21.33 24.21
C MET A 358 -5.38 -21.50 22.77
N ASP A 359 -4.80 -20.77 21.82
CA ASP A 359 -5.16 -20.88 20.40
C ASP A 359 -4.79 -22.26 19.82
N TYR A 360 -3.62 -22.80 20.20
CA TYR A 360 -3.25 -24.18 19.82
C TYR A 360 -4.15 -25.24 20.45
N MET A 361 -4.72 -24.98 21.63
CA MET A 361 -5.67 -25.90 22.24
C MET A 361 -7.00 -25.93 21.48
N LEU A 362 -7.45 -24.80 20.92
CA LEU A 362 -8.65 -24.74 20.07
C LEU A 362 -8.41 -25.40 18.70
N HIS A 363 -7.22 -25.22 18.14
CA HIS A 363 -6.86 -25.72 16.80
C HIS A 363 -5.92 -26.95 16.84
N PHE A 364 -6.11 -27.83 17.82
CA PHE A 364 -5.22 -28.98 18.00
C PHE A 364 -5.37 -29.99 16.85
N PRO A 365 -4.28 -30.41 16.18
CA PRO A 365 -4.34 -31.32 15.03
C PRO A 365 -4.66 -32.75 15.48
N GLU A 366 -5.93 -33.12 15.56
CA GLU A 366 -6.34 -34.49 15.89
C GLU A 366 -6.22 -35.46 14.72
N ASN A 367 -6.05 -36.75 15.02
CA ASN A 367 -5.93 -37.80 14.00
C ASN A 367 -7.30 -38.20 13.39
N ARG A 368 -8.34 -37.41 13.62
CA ARG A 368 -9.64 -37.56 12.96
C ARG A 368 -9.71 -36.66 11.73
N PRO A 369 -10.50 -37.03 10.70
CA PRO A 369 -10.83 -36.08 9.65
C PRO A 369 -11.57 -34.92 10.31
N ILE A 370 -10.93 -33.75 10.34
CA ILE A 370 -11.56 -32.49 10.67
C ILE A 370 -12.77 -32.40 9.73
N SER A 371 -13.98 -32.51 10.28
CA SER A 371 -15.17 -32.16 9.53
C SER A 371 -14.92 -30.78 8.96
N CYS A 372 -14.96 -30.63 7.64
CA CYS A 372 -14.74 -29.38 6.90
C CYS A 372 -15.86 -28.35 7.18
N GLY A 373 -16.17 -28.09 8.44
CA GLY A 373 -16.91 -26.93 8.89
C GLY A 373 -15.96 -26.06 9.69
N ASN A 374 -16.00 -24.75 9.47
CA ASN A 374 -15.26 -23.73 10.21
C ASN A 374 -15.68 -23.61 11.69
N ASN A 375 -16.21 -24.68 12.29
CA ASN A 375 -16.65 -24.68 13.67
C ASN A 375 -15.48 -25.13 14.54
N GLU A 376 -15.01 -24.23 15.40
CA GLU A 376 -14.01 -24.49 16.44
C GLU A 376 -14.51 -25.62 17.36
N SER A 377 -14.10 -26.87 17.10
CA SER A 377 -14.36 -28.00 17.99
C SER A 377 -13.16 -28.23 18.91
N PRO A 378 -13.36 -28.42 20.22
CA PRO A 378 -12.27 -28.72 21.13
C PRO A 378 -11.72 -30.14 20.84
N PRO A 379 -10.47 -30.42 21.21
CA PRO A 379 -9.91 -31.75 21.03
C PRO A 379 -10.61 -32.78 21.93
N VAL A 380 -10.93 -33.97 21.39
CA VAL A 380 -11.60 -35.10 22.05
C VAL A 380 -10.87 -35.54 23.34
N LEU A 381 -9.55 -35.39 23.39
CA LEU A 381 -8.74 -35.74 24.57
C LEU A 381 -8.73 -34.66 25.65
N LEU A 382 -9.27 -33.47 25.38
CA LEU A 382 -9.45 -32.41 26.37
C LEU A 382 -10.73 -32.68 27.18
N THR A 383 -10.58 -33.43 28.26
CA THR A 383 -11.70 -33.73 29.16
C THR A 383 -12.14 -32.49 29.94
N SER A 384 -13.43 -32.43 30.32
CA SER A 384 -14.02 -31.47 31.27
C SER A 384 -13.10 -31.11 32.43
N GLN A 385 -12.49 -32.15 33.02
CA GLN A 385 -11.67 -32.03 34.22
C GLN A 385 -10.36 -31.30 33.96
N LEU A 386 -9.74 -31.51 32.80
CA LEU A 386 -8.54 -30.77 32.38
C LEU A 386 -8.91 -29.33 32.02
N ALA A 387 -10.01 -29.13 31.29
CA ALA A 387 -10.48 -27.80 30.93
C ALA A 387 -10.86 -26.96 32.17
N CYS A 388 -11.47 -27.57 33.20
CA CYS A 388 -11.82 -26.91 34.46
C CYS A 388 -10.62 -26.22 35.15
N THR A 389 -9.39 -26.72 34.96
CA THR A 389 -8.20 -26.06 35.51
C THR A 389 -7.94 -24.69 34.87
N LEU A 390 -8.47 -24.44 33.66
CA LEU A 390 -8.41 -23.18 32.93
C LEU A 390 -9.54 -22.22 33.26
N ALA A 391 -10.28 -22.46 34.34
CA ALA A 391 -11.37 -21.60 34.79
C ALA A 391 -10.96 -20.11 34.83
N PRO A 392 -11.69 -19.22 34.14
CA PRO A 392 -11.37 -17.80 34.13
C PRO A 392 -11.55 -17.21 35.53
N THR A 393 -10.46 -16.70 36.08
CA THR A 393 -10.45 -15.91 37.31
C THR A 393 -10.32 -14.42 37.00
N LEU A 394 -10.83 -13.57 37.90
CA LEU A 394 -10.81 -12.10 37.79
C LEU A 394 -9.38 -11.50 37.83
N LEU A 395 -8.40 -12.29 38.25
CA LEU A 395 -6.98 -11.88 38.31
C LEU A 395 -6.27 -12.03 36.96
N ASN A 396 -6.92 -12.67 35.98
CA ASN A 396 -6.34 -12.82 34.65
C ASN A 396 -6.45 -11.53 33.85
N ASP A 397 -5.54 -11.38 32.90
CA ASP A 397 -5.63 -10.34 31.90
C ASP A 397 -6.90 -10.49 31.05
N TYR A 398 -7.41 -9.38 30.54
CA TYR A 398 -8.64 -9.32 29.76
C TYR A 398 -8.68 -10.28 28.56
N ALA A 399 -7.58 -10.34 27.80
CA ALA A 399 -7.48 -11.19 26.62
C ALA A 399 -7.39 -12.68 26.97
N THR A 400 -6.59 -13.03 27.99
CA THR A 400 -6.43 -14.44 28.40
C THR A 400 -7.67 -14.97 29.10
N MET A 401 -8.38 -14.11 29.84
CA MET A 401 -9.69 -14.42 30.42
C MET A 401 -10.71 -14.76 29.33
N LEU A 402 -10.83 -13.93 28.29
CA LEU A 402 -11.76 -14.18 27.18
C LEU A 402 -11.42 -15.46 26.42
N ALA A 403 -10.14 -15.73 26.14
CA ALA A 403 -9.73 -16.96 25.48
C ALA A 403 -10.07 -18.21 26.30
N ARG A 404 -9.84 -18.17 27.62
CA ARG A 404 -10.23 -19.25 28.54
C ARG A 404 -11.74 -19.42 28.65
N PHE A 405 -12.47 -18.31 28.65
CA PHE A 405 -13.92 -18.31 28.64
C PHE A 405 -14.46 -18.96 27.36
N ASN A 406 -13.93 -18.62 26.19
CA ASN A 406 -14.32 -19.23 24.91
C ASN A 406 -14.07 -20.74 24.90
N LEU A 407 -12.86 -21.16 25.28
CA LEU A 407 -12.49 -22.58 25.31
C LEU A 407 -13.43 -23.40 26.22
N LEU A 408 -13.77 -22.87 27.40
CA LEU A 408 -14.70 -23.55 28.30
C LEU A 408 -16.14 -23.58 27.78
N LEU A 409 -16.60 -22.54 27.08
CA LEU A 409 -17.91 -22.56 26.43
C LEU A 409 -18.01 -23.68 25.41
N VAL A 410 -16.98 -23.79 24.56
CA VAL A 410 -16.87 -24.82 23.52
C VAL A 410 -16.85 -26.23 24.14
N VAL A 411 -16.08 -26.44 25.23
CA VAL A 411 -16.06 -27.73 25.96
C VAL A 411 -17.41 -28.03 26.62
N CYS A 412 -18.06 -27.04 27.24
CA CYS A 412 -19.38 -27.22 27.84
C CYS A 412 -20.48 -27.53 26.81
N GLN A 413 -20.33 -27.03 25.57
CA GLN A 413 -21.27 -27.32 24.49
C GLN A 413 -21.22 -28.81 24.09
N GLU A 414 -20.04 -29.41 24.00
CA GLU A 414 -19.89 -30.83 23.69
C GLU A 414 -20.34 -31.78 24.81
N GLU A 415 -20.33 -31.33 26.06
CA GLU A 415 -20.82 -32.09 27.22
C GLU A 415 -22.33 -32.04 27.36
N GLY A 416 -22.94 -30.87 27.08
CA GLY A 416 -24.39 -30.68 27.16
C GLY A 416 -25.19 -31.52 26.15
N GLU A 417 -24.56 -31.97 25.06
CA GLU A 417 -25.18 -32.90 24.11
C GLU A 417 -25.21 -34.36 24.62
N LYS A 418 -24.35 -34.73 25.57
CA LYS A 418 -24.16 -36.13 26.01
C LYS A 418 -24.91 -36.46 27.29
N ASP A 419 -24.96 -35.53 28.24
CA ASP A 419 -25.59 -35.73 29.55
C ASP A 419 -26.61 -34.61 29.82
N GLY A 420 -27.91 -34.91 29.75
CA GLY A 420 -29.01 -33.94 29.92
C GLY A 420 -29.16 -33.30 31.31
N GLU A 421 -28.08 -33.20 32.10
CA GLU A 421 -28.00 -32.47 33.37
C GLU A 421 -27.24 -31.15 33.18
N GLU A 422 -27.66 -30.08 33.87
CA GLU A 422 -26.98 -28.77 33.84
C GLU A 422 -25.51 -28.94 34.29
N GLY A 423 -24.58 -28.90 33.35
CA GLY A 423 -23.16 -29.08 33.63
C GLY A 423 -22.66 -28.03 34.63
N ARG A 424 -21.98 -28.48 35.69
CA ARG A 424 -21.41 -27.60 36.74
C ARG A 424 -20.52 -26.48 36.16
N GLY A 425 -19.88 -26.72 35.00
CA GLY A 425 -19.09 -25.72 34.28
C GLY A 425 -19.92 -24.55 33.74
N LEU A 426 -21.12 -24.81 33.22
CA LEU A 426 -22.00 -23.76 32.68
C LEU A 426 -22.50 -22.82 33.79
N VAL A 427 -22.83 -23.37 34.96
CA VAL A 427 -23.20 -22.58 36.15
C VAL A 427 -22.06 -21.65 36.56
N TYR A 428 -20.82 -22.17 36.59
CA TYR A 428 -19.64 -21.36 36.92
C TYR A 428 -19.39 -20.23 35.90
N LEU A 429 -19.51 -20.50 34.60
CA LEU A 429 -19.35 -19.47 33.56
C LEU A 429 -20.42 -18.38 33.69
N TYR A 430 -21.65 -18.76 34.01
CA TYR A 430 -22.73 -17.81 34.26
C TYR A 430 -22.49 -16.95 35.52
N GLU A 431 -22.01 -17.57 36.61
CA GLU A 431 -21.61 -16.84 37.81
C GLU A 431 -20.45 -15.87 37.53
N HIS A 432 -19.48 -16.28 36.70
CA HIS A 432 -18.37 -15.42 36.28
C HIS A 432 -18.85 -14.17 35.52
N LEU A 433 -19.81 -14.31 34.60
CA LEU A 433 -20.46 -13.16 33.96
C LEU A 433 -21.15 -12.25 34.99
N GLY A 434 -21.77 -12.81 36.02
CA GLY A 434 -22.35 -12.06 37.13
C GLY A 434 -21.30 -11.28 37.95
N LEU A 435 -20.11 -11.85 38.16
CA LEU A 435 -19.01 -11.16 38.82
C LEU A 435 -18.45 -10.02 37.96
N LEU A 436 -18.26 -10.23 36.65
CA LEU A 436 -17.83 -9.19 35.71
C LEU A 436 -18.83 -8.03 35.65
N LEU A 437 -20.12 -8.34 35.65
CA LEU A 437 -21.19 -7.34 35.74
C LEU A 437 -21.06 -6.48 36.99
N ASN A 438 -20.86 -7.10 38.17
CA ASN A 438 -20.70 -6.38 39.43
C ASN A 438 -19.47 -5.47 39.45
N ILE A 439 -18.37 -5.88 38.79
CA ILE A 439 -17.16 -5.06 38.65
C ILE A 439 -17.43 -3.87 37.73
N MET A 440 -18.08 -4.09 36.61
CA MET A 440 -18.38 -3.04 35.64
C MET A 440 -19.42 -2.03 36.17
N ILE A 441 -20.37 -2.44 37.02
CA ILE A 441 -21.24 -1.50 37.75
C ILE A 441 -20.42 -0.57 38.66
N ARG A 442 -19.29 -1.06 39.19
CA ARG A 442 -18.40 -0.31 40.10
C ARG A 442 -17.24 0.40 39.40
N GLY A 443 -16.90 0.05 38.16
CA GLY A 443 -15.67 0.48 37.47
C GLY A 443 -15.92 0.96 36.04
N HIS A 444 -15.20 2.02 35.62
CA HIS A 444 -15.49 2.76 34.39
C HIS A 444 -14.48 2.52 33.24
N SER A 445 -13.76 1.39 33.22
CA SER A 445 -12.78 1.16 32.14
C SER A 445 -13.43 0.63 30.87
N ARG A 446 -13.03 1.19 29.72
CA ARG A 446 -13.47 0.76 28.38
C ARG A 446 -13.13 -0.71 28.11
N GLU A 447 -12.00 -1.17 28.64
CA GLU A 447 -11.51 -2.55 28.47
C GLU A 447 -12.38 -3.56 29.23
N ILE A 448 -12.82 -3.23 30.46
CA ILE A 448 -13.74 -4.09 31.23
C ILE A 448 -15.10 -4.14 30.53
N ALA A 449 -15.61 -3.00 30.05
CA ALA A 449 -16.86 -2.98 29.30
C ALA A 449 -16.76 -3.86 28.04
N ALA A 450 -15.72 -3.66 27.22
CA ALA A 450 -15.52 -4.44 26.00
C ALA A 450 -15.39 -5.96 26.28
N THR A 451 -14.70 -6.34 27.35
CA THR A 451 -14.53 -7.75 27.72
C THR A 451 -15.83 -8.37 28.23
N PHE A 452 -16.58 -7.66 29.07
CA PHE A 452 -17.90 -8.12 29.51
C PHE A 452 -18.85 -8.34 28.32
N PHE A 453 -18.98 -7.36 27.42
CA PHE A 453 -19.87 -7.49 26.26
C PHE A 453 -19.42 -8.59 25.29
N ARG A 454 -18.11 -8.77 25.09
CA ARG A 454 -17.57 -9.90 24.31
C ARG A 454 -17.85 -11.25 24.98
N ALA A 455 -17.68 -11.35 26.30
CA ALA A 455 -17.98 -12.58 27.03
C ALA A 455 -19.47 -12.93 26.98
N VAL A 456 -20.36 -11.93 27.14
CA VAL A 456 -21.81 -12.11 26.99
C VAL A 456 -22.15 -12.55 25.57
N PHE A 457 -21.55 -11.94 24.55
CA PHE A 457 -21.74 -12.33 23.15
C PHE A 457 -21.33 -13.78 22.90
N LEU A 458 -20.13 -14.19 23.33
CA LEU A 458 -19.66 -15.58 23.20
C LEU A 458 -20.60 -16.56 23.92
N PHE A 459 -21.05 -16.23 25.13
CA PHE A 459 -22.01 -17.06 25.87
C PHE A 459 -23.34 -17.21 25.12
N LEU A 460 -23.85 -16.13 24.55
CA LEU A 460 -25.10 -16.16 23.76
C LEU A 460 -24.91 -16.95 22.47
N VAL A 461 -23.76 -16.87 21.80
CA VAL A 461 -23.49 -17.66 20.60
C VAL A 461 -23.57 -19.16 20.89
N SER A 462 -22.98 -19.61 21.99
CA SER A 462 -22.98 -21.03 22.36
C SER A 462 -24.31 -21.50 22.98
N PHE A 463 -24.99 -20.67 23.78
CA PHE A 463 -26.12 -21.09 24.62
C PHE A 463 -27.40 -20.26 24.48
N CYS A 464 -27.62 -19.59 23.34
CA CYS A 464 -28.86 -18.82 23.09
C CYS A 464 -30.16 -19.64 23.22
N HIS A 465 -30.10 -20.95 22.94
CA HIS A 465 -31.22 -21.87 23.05
C HIS A 465 -31.71 -22.09 24.50
N MET A 466 -30.86 -21.81 25.50
CA MET A 466 -31.22 -21.94 26.92
C MET A 466 -31.91 -20.67 27.43
N GLU A 467 -33.24 -20.64 27.30
CA GLU A 467 -34.05 -19.44 27.59
C GLU A 467 -33.84 -18.84 28.99
N ARG A 468 -33.65 -19.67 30.03
CA ARG A 468 -33.46 -19.22 31.43
C ARG A 468 -32.26 -18.30 31.62
N TYR A 469 -31.12 -18.62 31.01
CA TYR A 469 -29.92 -17.80 31.11
C TYR A 469 -30.06 -16.57 30.23
N ALA A 470 -30.62 -16.74 29.03
CA ALA A 470 -30.86 -15.66 28.10
C ALA A 470 -31.84 -14.60 28.66
N THR A 471 -32.84 -14.98 29.47
CA THR A 471 -33.72 -14.05 30.21
C THR A 471 -33.00 -13.32 31.32
N SER A 472 -32.29 -14.05 32.16
CA SER A 472 -31.57 -13.44 33.27
C SER A 472 -30.45 -12.48 32.81
N ILE A 473 -29.77 -12.77 31.69
CA ILE A 473 -28.80 -11.85 31.07
C ILE A 473 -29.49 -10.58 30.58
N ALA A 474 -30.63 -10.69 29.91
CA ALA A 474 -31.36 -9.52 29.42
C ALA A 474 -31.81 -8.61 30.57
N GLU A 475 -32.30 -9.18 31.68
CA GLU A 475 -32.65 -8.43 32.90
C GLU A 475 -31.42 -7.74 33.50
N LYS A 476 -30.28 -8.43 33.62
CA LYS A 476 -29.02 -7.88 34.10
C LYS A 476 -28.46 -6.76 33.22
N LEU A 477 -28.61 -6.85 31.89
CA LEU A 477 -28.23 -5.77 30.97
C LEU A 477 -29.16 -4.56 31.10
N CYS A 478 -30.44 -4.78 31.41
CA CYS A 478 -31.40 -3.72 31.68
C CYS A 478 -31.09 -2.99 32.99
N THR A 479 -30.73 -3.72 34.05
CA THR A 479 -30.28 -3.09 35.30
C THR A 479 -28.98 -2.30 35.09
N LEU A 480 -28.02 -2.84 34.34
CA LEU A 480 -26.81 -2.12 33.92
C LEU A 480 -27.14 -0.81 33.22
N TYR A 481 -28.02 -0.85 32.23
CA TYR A 481 -28.40 0.33 31.45
C TYR A 481 -29.04 1.42 32.32
N HIS A 482 -29.86 1.02 33.32
CA HIS A 482 -30.44 1.95 34.28
C HIS A 482 -29.38 2.67 35.12
N HIS A 483 -28.27 2.00 35.46
CA HIS A 483 -27.19 2.59 36.25
C HIS A 483 -26.18 3.37 35.40
N GLN A 484 -25.97 3.00 34.12
CA GLN A 484 -24.97 3.59 33.23
C GLN A 484 -25.49 3.69 31.79
N THR A 485 -26.02 4.86 31.43
CA THR A 485 -26.59 5.18 30.11
C THR A 485 -25.54 5.25 28.98
N HIS A 486 -24.28 5.57 29.30
CA HIS A 486 -23.18 5.64 28.32
C HIS A 486 -22.82 4.27 27.71
N LEU A 487 -23.24 3.15 28.31
CA LEU A 487 -23.01 1.80 27.76
C LEU A 487 -24.02 1.39 26.68
N ALA A 488 -24.97 2.27 26.34
CA ALA A 488 -25.91 2.10 25.23
C ALA A 488 -25.29 1.58 23.91
N PRO A 489 -24.18 2.12 23.37
CA PRO A 489 -23.65 1.66 22.08
C PRO A 489 -23.18 0.21 22.12
N HIS A 490 -22.68 -0.28 23.27
CA HIS A 490 -22.25 -1.68 23.40
C HIS A 490 -23.45 -2.63 23.48
N ILE A 491 -24.52 -2.22 24.16
CA ILE A 491 -25.78 -2.99 24.24
C ILE A 491 -26.45 -3.06 22.87
N LEU A 492 -26.46 -1.94 22.13
CA LEU A 492 -27.03 -1.88 20.79
C LEU A 492 -26.25 -2.74 19.79
N ASN A 493 -24.91 -2.67 19.83
CA ASN A 493 -24.07 -3.53 19.00
C ASN A 493 -24.30 -5.03 19.32
N LEU A 494 -24.41 -5.39 20.61
CA LEU A 494 -24.76 -6.76 21.01
C LEU A 494 -26.13 -7.20 20.44
N ALA A 495 -27.13 -6.32 20.46
CA ALA A 495 -28.47 -6.59 19.92
C ALA A 495 -28.49 -6.68 18.39
N GLU A 496 -27.64 -5.93 17.68
CA GLU A 496 -27.48 -6.00 16.22
C GLU A 496 -26.78 -7.30 15.81
N GLN A 497 -25.61 -7.58 16.36
CA GLN A 497 -24.82 -8.78 16.03
C GLN A 497 -25.56 -10.08 16.37
N SER A 498 -26.33 -10.10 17.47
CA SER A 498 -27.18 -11.25 17.81
C SER A 498 -28.38 -11.42 16.88
N SER A 499 -28.92 -10.33 16.33
CA SER A 499 -30.02 -10.39 15.36
C SER A 499 -29.57 -10.92 14.00
N ASP A 500 -28.33 -10.63 13.58
CA ASP A 500 -27.78 -11.09 12.30
C ASP A 500 -27.40 -12.57 12.36
N LEU A 501 -26.84 -13.03 13.48
CA LEU A 501 -26.39 -14.42 13.65
C LEU A 501 -27.52 -15.39 14.04
N PHE A 502 -28.56 -14.91 14.75
CA PHE A 502 -29.66 -15.75 15.24
C PHE A 502 -31.04 -15.17 14.91
N PRO A 503 -31.46 -15.16 13.62
CA PRO A 503 -32.78 -14.65 13.24
C PRO A 503 -33.95 -15.44 13.87
N GLU A 504 -33.73 -16.69 14.28
CA GLU A 504 -34.74 -17.54 14.91
C GLU A 504 -34.90 -17.30 16.43
N CYS A 505 -33.88 -16.74 17.09
CA CYS A 505 -33.90 -16.53 18.54
C CYS A 505 -34.54 -15.18 18.89
N ASN A 506 -35.66 -15.19 19.62
CA ASN A 506 -36.36 -13.98 20.09
C ASN A 506 -35.60 -13.18 21.17
N TRP A 507 -34.31 -13.43 21.39
CA TRP A 507 -33.53 -12.79 22.44
C TRP A 507 -33.36 -11.29 22.21
N SER A 508 -33.02 -10.86 20.98
CA SER A 508 -32.84 -9.44 20.63
C SER A 508 -34.13 -8.64 20.82
N ALA A 509 -35.26 -9.18 20.34
CA ALA A 509 -36.59 -8.61 20.53
C ALA A 509 -36.99 -8.54 22.02
N ARG A 510 -36.64 -9.56 22.81
CA ARG A 510 -36.90 -9.60 24.26
C ARG A 510 -36.06 -8.58 25.03
N LEU A 511 -34.78 -8.43 24.69
CA LEU A 511 -33.91 -7.39 25.25
C LEU A 511 -34.46 -6.00 24.90
N CYS A 512 -34.82 -5.76 23.64
CA CYS A 512 -35.39 -4.50 23.18
C CYS A 512 -36.69 -4.15 23.93
N ARG A 513 -37.57 -5.13 24.18
CA ARG A 513 -38.79 -4.93 24.97
C ARG A 513 -38.48 -4.58 26.42
N ALA A 514 -37.50 -5.25 27.04
CA ALA A 514 -37.09 -4.96 28.41
C ALA A 514 -36.45 -3.56 28.53
N LEU A 515 -35.61 -3.16 27.57
CA LEU A 515 -35.03 -1.81 27.49
C LEU A 515 -36.11 -0.74 27.31
N GLN A 516 -37.13 -1.00 26.48
CA GLN A 516 -38.28 -0.10 26.34
C GLN A 516 -38.96 0.15 27.69
N GLY A 517 -39.18 -0.91 28.48
CA GLY A 517 -39.75 -0.82 29.83
C GLY A 517 -38.91 0.07 30.76
N VAL A 518 -37.60 -0.14 30.81
CA VAL A 518 -36.68 0.66 31.66
C VAL A 518 -36.70 2.14 31.28
N VAL A 519 -36.75 2.47 29.99
CA VAL A 519 -36.80 3.87 29.53
C VAL A 519 -38.13 4.55 29.89
N ILE A 520 -39.23 3.80 29.92
CA ILE A 520 -40.57 4.30 30.28
C ILE A 520 -40.69 4.54 31.79
N GLU A 521 -40.11 3.66 32.61
CA GLU A 521 -40.15 3.75 34.08
C GLU A 521 -39.20 4.84 34.63
N ALA A 522 -38.25 5.32 33.83
CA ALA A 522 -37.33 6.38 34.23
C ALA A 522 -38.07 7.73 34.44
N PRO A 523 -37.92 8.39 35.62
CA PRO A 523 -38.60 9.65 35.88
C PRO A 523 -38.03 10.79 35.01
N PRO A 524 -38.89 11.67 34.44
CA PRO A 524 -38.45 12.73 33.53
C PRO A 524 -37.57 13.81 34.16
N ALA A 525 -37.46 13.83 35.49
CA ALA A 525 -36.61 14.75 36.24
C ALA A 525 -35.12 14.34 36.28
N GLN A 526 -34.76 13.13 35.84
CA GLN A 526 -33.37 12.62 35.88
C GLN A 526 -32.69 12.60 34.51
N PHE A 527 -33.38 12.98 33.43
CA PHE A 527 -32.77 13.00 32.10
C PHE A 527 -31.76 14.14 31.97
N THR A 528 -30.46 13.83 31.99
CA THR A 528 -29.47 14.76 31.44
C THR A 528 -29.60 14.80 29.92
N LEU A 529 -29.20 15.91 29.28
CA LEU A 529 -29.27 16.07 27.82
C LEU A 529 -28.52 14.97 27.06
N THR A 530 -27.44 14.43 27.64
CA THR A 530 -26.64 13.32 27.09
C THR A 530 -27.34 11.98 27.24
N ASP A 531 -27.99 11.73 28.37
CA ASP A 531 -28.75 10.48 28.61
C ASP A 531 -29.95 10.40 27.68
N LEU A 532 -30.64 11.51 27.48
CA LEU A 532 -31.77 11.61 26.56
C LEU A 532 -31.37 11.25 25.12
N GLY A 533 -30.17 11.66 24.68
CA GLY A 533 -29.62 11.27 23.38
C GLY A 533 -29.47 9.76 23.24
N TRP A 534 -28.98 9.07 24.27
CA TRP A 534 -28.82 7.61 24.28
C TRP A 534 -30.15 6.87 24.41
N HIS A 535 -31.08 7.34 25.25
CA HIS A 535 -32.44 6.80 25.33
C HIS A 535 -33.16 6.88 23.99
N LEU A 536 -33.05 7.99 23.26
CA LEU A 536 -33.63 8.13 21.92
C LEU A 536 -32.99 7.18 20.90
N LYS A 537 -31.66 6.99 20.95
CA LYS A 537 -30.96 6.03 20.08
C LYS A 537 -31.39 4.57 20.38
N VAL A 538 -31.55 4.22 21.65
CA VAL A 538 -32.07 2.89 22.05
C VAL A 538 -33.50 2.70 21.56
N LEU A 539 -34.37 3.68 21.75
CA LEU A 539 -35.75 3.63 21.26
C LEU A 539 -35.82 3.55 19.73
N ALA A 540 -34.90 4.18 19.01
CA ALA A 540 -34.81 4.09 17.55
C ALA A 540 -34.52 2.66 17.09
N ARG A 541 -33.62 1.93 17.78
CA ARG A 541 -33.36 0.50 17.51
C ARG A 541 -34.54 -0.38 17.91
N VAL A 542 -35.21 -0.10 19.04
CA VAL A 542 -36.44 -0.80 19.46
C VAL A 542 -37.55 -0.64 18.42
N ALA A 543 -37.62 0.51 17.75
CA ALA A 543 -38.59 0.78 16.69
C ALA A 543 -38.32 0.04 15.37
N GLU A 544 -37.15 -0.60 15.21
CA GLU A 544 -36.86 -1.46 14.06
C GLU A 544 -37.45 -2.86 14.23
N GLU A 545 -37.66 -3.32 15.47
CA GLU A 545 -38.24 -4.61 15.79
C GLU A 545 -39.76 -4.60 15.61
N GLY A 546 -40.24 -5.19 14.52
CA GLY A 546 -41.66 -5.17 14.14
C GLY A 546 -42.64 -5.83 15.13
N GLN A 547 -42.14 -6.65 16.06
CA GLN A 547 -42.94 -7.37 17.05
C GLN A 547 -43.25 -6.56 18.32
N ILE A 548 -42.68 -5.35 18.48
CA ILE A 548 -42.79 -4.56 19.72
C ILE A 548 -43.80 -3.41 19.54
N PRO A 549 -44.79 -3.25 20.43
CA PRO A 549 -45.73 -2.13 20.36
C PRO A 549 -45.04 -0.79 20.73
N GLN A 550 -45.17 0.22 19.86
CA GLN A 550 -44.49 1.52 20.01
C GLN A 550 -45.36 2.65 20.58
N GLN A 551 -46.59 2.36 21.03
CA GLN A 551 -47.50 3.38 21.58
C GLN A 551 -46.92 4.08 22.81
N THR A 552 -46.25 3.31 23.68
CA THR A 552 -45.58 3.81 24.89
C THR A 552 -44.35 4.65 24.57
N THR A 553 -43.57 4.28 23.54
CA THR A 553 -42.46 5.07 23.00
C THR A 553 -42.92 6.46 22.57
N LEU A 554 -44.07 6.55 21.88
CA LEU A 554 -44.65 7.82 21.44
C LEU A 554 -45.23 8.66 22.59
N GLN A 555 -45.80 8.02 23.61
CA GLN A 555 -46.24 8.74 24.82
C GLN A 555 -45.05 9.38 25.55
N LEU A 556 -43.93 8.66 25.69
CA LEU A 556 -42.70 9.21 26.26
C LEU A 556 -42.16 10.38 25.41
N LEU A 557 -42.07 10.17 24.09
CA LEU A 557 -41.58 11.19 23.16
C LEU A 557 -42.46 12.45 23.19
N SER A 558 -43.78 12.28 23.28
CA SER A 558 -44.72 13.40 23.46
C SER A 558 -44.45 14.16 24.77
N LYS A 559 -44.26 13.46 25.89
CA LYS A 559 -43.93 14.08 27.19
C LYS A 559 -42.61 14.86 27.14
N ILE A 560 -41.61 14.33 26.44
CA ILE A 560 -40.29 14.96 26.28
C ILE A 560 -40.40 16.24 25.41
N ILE A 561 -41.12 16.18 24.29
CA ILE A 561 -41.22 17.30 23.33
C ILE A 561 -42.16 18.40 23.82
N PHE A 562 -43.25 18.05 24.53
CA PHE A 562 -44.14 19.02 25.16
C PHE A 562 -43.52 19.70 26.39
N THR A 563 -42.33 19.27 26.83
CA THR A 563 -41.56 19.96 27.88
C THR A 563 -40.74 21.11 27.25
N PRO A 564 -40.94 22.37 27.68
CA PRO A 564 -40.41 23.54 26.96
C PRO A 564 -38.87 23.65 26.98
N SER A 565 -38.18 23.03 27.94
CA SER A 565 -36.72 23.11 28.08
C SER A 565 -35.93 22.43 26.95
N VAL A 566 -36.48 21.38 26.34
CA VAL A 566 -35.80 20.60 25.27
C VAL A 566 -36.02 21.22 23.89
N CYS A 567 -37.17 21.86 23.65
CA CYS A 567 -37.45 22.53 22.37
C CYS A 567 -36.78 23.92 22.26
N LEU A 568 -36.52 24.59 23.39
CA LEU A 568 -35.82 25.88 23.44
C LEU A 568 -34.28 25.75 23.35
N THR A 569 -33.73 24.59 23.69
CA THR A 569 -32.31 24.31 23.48
C THR A 569 -32.12 23.86 22.03
N SER A 570 -31.58 24.73 21.17
CA SER A 570 -31.29 24.46 19.74
C SER A 570 -30.18 23.39 19.54
N ASN A 571 -30.33 22.23 20.18
CA ASN A 571 -29.36 21.14 20.10
C ASN A 571 -29.69 20.23 18.92
N TRP A 572 -29.14 20.60 17.77
CA TRP A 572 -29.29 19.91 16.49
C TRP A 572 -29.11 18.37 16.58
N ARG A 573 -28.22 17.85 17.43
CA ARG A 573 -28.01 16.39 17.58
C ARG A 573 -29.23 15.67 18.16
N LEU A 574 -29.88 16.28 19.15
CA LEU A 574 -31.05 15.70 19.80
C LEU A 574 -32.24 15.70 18.85
N GLY A 575 -32.46 16.80 18.12
CA GLY A 575 -33.54 16.85 17.12
C GLY A 575 -33.36 15.83 15.99
N ASN A 576 -32.11 15.56 15.56
CA ASN A 576 -31.85 14.47 14.62
C ASN A 576 -32.16 13.08 15.21
N SER A 577 -31.81 12.80 16.47
CA SER A 577 -32.20 11.54 17.12
C SER A 577 -33.72 11.36 17.18
N VAL A 578 -34.47 12.44 17.45
CA VAL A 578 -35.95 12.42 17.42
C VAL A 578 -36.48 12.16 16.01
N LEU A 579 -35.94 12.85 15.01
CA LEU A 579 -36.30 12.66 13.60
C LEU A 579 -35.97 11.24 13.10
N GLN A 580 -34.85 10.67 13.54
CA GLN A 580 -34.45 9.29 13.24
C GLN A 580 -35.45 8.28 13.83
N LEU A 581 -35.85 8.47 15.09
CA LEU A 581 -36.90 7.67 15.72
C LEU A 581 -38.24 7.81 14.98
N CYS A 582 -38.64 9.03 14.64
CA CYS A 582 -39.86 9.27 13.84
C CYS A 582 -39.78 8.54 12.48
N ARG A 583 -38.62 8.58 11.81
CA ARG A 583 -38.38 7.85 10.55
C ARG A 583 -38.51 6.33 10.72
N ARG A 584 -37.97 5.75 11.79
CA ARG A 584 -38.10 4.31 12.08
C ARG A 584 -39.55 3.93 12.39
N LEU A 585 -40.27 4.75 13.15
CA LEU A 585 -41.70 4.56 13.44
C LEU A 585 -42.57 4.64 12.18
N MET A 586 -42.23 5.51 11.23
CA MET A 586 -42.91 5.57 9.93
C MET A 586 -42.74 4.28 9.10
N THR A 587 -41.66 3.52 9.32
CA THR A 587 -41.43 2.23 8.65
C THR A 587 -42.00 1.02 9.39
N HIS A 588 -42.58 1.21 10.58
CA HIS A 588 -43.01 0.14 11.46
C HIS A 588 -44.35 -0.49 11.01
N PRO A 589 -44.55 -1.82 11.18
CA PRO A 589 -45.80 -2.49 10.80
C PRO A 589 -47.05 -1.94 11.52
N SER A 590 -46.92 -1.36 12.70
CA SER A 590 -48.05 -0.81 13.48
C SER A 590 -48.39 0.67 13.20
N LEU A 591 -47.87 1.27 12.12
CA LEU A 591 -48.10 2.67 11.73
C LEU A 591 -49.56 3.11 11.87
N ASP A 592 -50.51 2.27 11.47
CA ASP A 592 -51.94 2.59 11.41
C ASP A 592 -52.51 2.98 12.79
N SER A 593 -51.95 2.42 13.86
CA SER A 593 -52.31 2.77 15.25
C SER A 593 -51.58 4.00 15.80
N LEU A 594 -50.48 4.40 15.16
CA LEU A 594 -49.54 5.43 15.63
C LEU A 594 -49.66 6.74 14.85
N PHE A 595 -50.35 6.73 13.72
CA PHE A 595 -50.45 7.83 12.76
C PHE A 595 -50.77 9.18 13.43
N THR A 596 -51.86 9.24 14.19
CA THR A 596 -52.32 10.49 14.83
C THR A 596 -51.31 11.03 15.84
N SER A 597 -50.74 10.15 16.66
CA SER A 597 -49.76 10.54 17.69
C SER A 597 -48.43 11.00 17.08
N LEU A 598 -47.98 10.33 16.02
CA LEU A 598 -46.76 10.69 15.29
C LEU A 598 -46.93 12.01 14.51
N ALA A 599 -48.09 12.22 13.89
CA ALA A 599 -48.43 13.46 13.21
C ALA A 599 -48.42 14.67 14.16
N ASN A 600 -48.97 14.51 15.37
CA ASN A 600 -48.96 15.55 16.41
C ASN A 600 -47.54 15.90 16.87
N VAL A 601 -46.68 14.89 17.03
CA VAL A 601 -45.26 15.06 17.38
C VAL A 601 -44.51 15.84 16.30
N LEU A 602 -44.65 15.44 15.03
CA LEU A 602 -44.01 16.12 13.91
C LEU A 602 -44.52 17.56 13.77
N GLN A 603 -45.83 17.78 13.93
CA GLN A 603 -46.41 19.12 13.91
C GLN A 603 -45.86 20.03 15.02
N HIS A 604 -45.65 19.48 16.23
CA HIS A 604 -45.05 20.24 17.32
C HIS A 604 -43.58 20.61 17.04
N LEU A 605 -42.80 19.70 16.43
CA LEU A 605 -41.43 20.00 16.00
C LEU A 605 -41.37 21.11 14.94
N ILE A 606 -42.34 21.14 14.02
CA ILE A 606 -42.44 22.18 12.98
C ILE A 606 -42.68 23.57 13.59
N CYS A 607 -43.49 23.65 14.64
CA CYS A 607 -43.92 24.93 15.22
C CYS A 607 -42.97 25.48 16.30
N TYR A 608 -42.32 24.62 17.09
CA TYR A 608 -41.67 25.02 18.34
C TYR A 608 -40.18 24.69 18.46
N TYR A 609 -39.58 23.96 17.51
CA TYR A 609 -38.15 23.61 17.60
C TYR A 609 -37.26 24.76 17.14
N GLY A 610 -36.18 25.08 17.87
CA GLY A 610 -35.34 26.26 17.59
C GLY A 610 -34.48 26.22 16.31
N ASP A 611 -34.29 25.05 15.69
CA ASP A 611 -33.44 24.84 14.50
C ASP A 611 -34.28 24.70 13.20
N ALA A 612 -33.92 25.45 12.16
CA ALA A 612 -34.64 25.47 10.89
C ALA A 612 -34.52 24.16 10.07
N ASP A 613 -33.36 23.48 10.10
CA ASP A 613 -33.15 22.22 9.36
C ASP A 613 -34.05 21.11 9.92
N ILE A 614 -34.18 21.06 11.24
CA ILE A 614 -35.04 20.08 11.92
C ILE A 614 -36.52 20.38 11.65
N GLN A 615 -36.93 21.66 11.63
CA GLN A 615 -38.28 22.03 11.23
C GLN A 615 -38.59 21.62 9.79
N ASP A 616 -37.69 21.87 8.84
CA ASP A 616 -37.90 21.55 7.42
C ASP A 616 -37.97 20.04 7.18
N ARG A 617 -37.10 19.26 7.83
CA ARG A 617 -37.18 17.80 7.78
C ARG A 617 -38.44 17.26 8.45
N ALA A 618 -38.89 17.86 9.55
CA ALA A 618 -40.16 17.52 10.18
C ALA A 618 -41.35 17.82 9.25
N ARG A 619 -41.34 18.97 8.53
CA ARG A 619 -42.34 19.31 7.49
C ARG A 619 -42.37 18.28 6.38
N LEU A 620 -41.19 17.86 5.92
CA LEU A 620 -41.06 16.83 4.88
C LEU A 620 -41.61 15.49 5.36
N TYR A 621 -41.23 15.01 6.55
CA TYR A 621 -41.77 13.77 7.11
C TYR A 621 -43.28 13.83 7.38
N TYR A 622 -43.80 14.95 7.86
CA TYR A 622 -45.23 15.17 8.03
C TYR A 622 -45.97 15.11 6.68
N SER A 623 -45.40 15.72 5.64
CA SER A 623 -45.95 15.68 4.28
C SER A 623 -45.92 14.28 3.70
N LEU A 624 -44.82 13.53 3.87
CA LEU A 624 -44.72 12.14 3.43
C LEU A 624 -45.74 11.23 4.15
N LEU A 625 -45.88 11.41 5.47
CA LEU A 625 -46.84 10.66 6.28
C LEU A 625 -48.28 10.89 5.81
N THR A 626 -48.65 12.12 5.48
CA THR A 626 -50.03 12.49 5.10
C THR A 626 -50.38 12.21 3.63
N THR A 627 -49.39 12.13 2.74
CA THR A 627 -49.61 12.05 1.28
C THR A 627 -49.36 10.67 0.66
N LEU A 628 -48.56 9.80 1.29
CA LEU A 628 -48.13 8.54 0.70
C LEU A 628 -48.78 7.31 1.35
N SER A 629 -49.00 6.27 0.55
CA SER A 629 -49.39 4.95 1.06
C SER A 629 -48.21 4.28 1.79
N LYS A 630 -48.50 3.43 2.78
CA LYS A 630 -47.51 2.73 3.61
C LYS A 630 -46.44 1.97 2.80
N GLU A 631 -46.83 1.32 1.72
CA GLU A 631 -45.91 0.59 0.82
C GLU A 631 -44.96 1.54 0.08
N LYS A 632 -45.47 2.67 -0.44
CA LYS A 632 -44.64 3.68 -1.10
C LYS A 632 -43.73 4.39 -0.11
N LEU A 633 -44.23 4.65 1.10
CA LEU A 633 -43.49 5.27 2.18
C LEU A 633 -42.34 4.36 2.63
N THR A 634 -42.60 3.08 2.88
CA THR A 634 -41.56 2.11 3.25
C THR A 634 -40.56 1.89 2.11
N GLY A 635 -41.01 1.88 0.85
CA GLY A 635 -40.14 1.88 -0.33
C GLY A 635 -39.19 3.08 -0.35
N ILE A 636 -39.72 4.31 -0.33
CA ILE A 636 -38.92 5.55 -0.38
C ILE A 636 -37.93 5.64 0.80
N ILE A 637 -38.35 5.18 1.99
CA ILE A 637 -37.50 5.27 3.19
C ILE A 637 -36.43 4.15 3.24
N LYS A 638 -36.76 2.91 2.80
CA LYS A 638 -35.83 1.75 2.78
C LYS A 638 -34.89 1.76 1.59
N GLN A 639 -35.28 2.35 0.46
CA GLN A 639 -34.44 2.46 -0.73
C GLN A 639 -33.18 3.32 -0.48
N GLY A 640 -33.23 4.21 0.52
CA GLY A 640 -32.03 4.89 1.03
C GLY A 640 -30.99 3.98 1.73
N LEU A 641 -31.33 2.72 2.03
CA LEU A 641 -30.52 1.80 2.84
C LEU A 641 -30.08 0.50 2.13
N ARG A 642 -30.62 0.10 0.96
CA ARG A 642 -30.47 -1.30 0.50
C ARG A 642 -30.03 -1.60 -0.94
N GLU A 643 -29.56 -0.64 -1.73
CA GLU A 643 -29.21 -0.93 -3.13
C GLU A 643 -27.69 -0.84 -3.37
N GLU A 644 -27.00 -1.97 -3.10
CA GLU A 644 -25.76 -2.33 -3.76
C GLU A 644 -26.08 -2.68 -5.21
N GLY A 645 -25.54 -1.90 -6.16
CA GLY A 645 -25.64 -2.19 -7.59
C GLY A 645 -26.69 -1.35 -8.32
N GLN A 646 -26.17 -0.44 -9.15
CA GLN A 646 -26.83 0.29 -10.24
C GLN A 646 -27.61 1.57 -9.86
N ASN A 647 -26.93 2.69 -10.11
CA ASN A 647 -27.46 4.03 -10.45
C ASN A 647 -28.57 4.59 -9.56
N ILE A 648 -28.21 5.26 -8.45
CA ILE A 648 -29.15 6.04 -7.66
C ILE A 648 -28.58 7.43 -7.35
N LYS A 649 -29.39 8.44 -7.65
CA LYS A 649 -29.19 9.82 -7.19
C LYS A 649 -29.23 9.84 -5.66
N HIS A 650 -28.07 9.91 -5.03
CA HIS A 650 -27.98 10.08 -3.58
C HIS A 650 -28.52 11.47 -3.19
N SER A 651 -29.67 11.49 -2.52
CA SER A 651 -30.20 12.72 -1.93
C SER A 651 -29.24 13.22 -0.85
N LEU A 652 -28.80 14.48 -0.97
CA LEU A 652 -27.93 15.18 -0.01
C LEU A 652 -28.50 15.21 1.43
N SER A 653 -29.77 14.82 1.61
CA SER A 653 -30.39 14.59 2.92
C SER A 653 -29.78 13.40 3.70
N CYS A 654 -28.98 12.54 3.06
CA CYS A 654 -28.35 11.38 3.71
C CYS A 654 -26.95 11.67 4.31
N ILE A 655 -26.44 12.90 4.19
CA ILE A 655 -25.10 13.31 4.68
C ILE A 655 -24.99 13.29 6.22
N MET A 656 -26.05 12.96 6.97
CA MET A 656 -26.09 13.23 8.42
C MET A 656 -26.57 12.08 9.30
N ALA A 657 -26.83 10.88 8.74
CA ALA A 657 -27.13 9.71 9.56
C ALA A 657 -25.85 8.90 9.80
N ASP A 658 -25.44 8.78 11.07
CA ASP A 658 -24.33 7.94 11.61
C ASP A 658 -24.40 6.48 11.07
N THR A 659 -24.09 6.29 9.80
CA THR A 659 -24.02 5.00 9.11
C THR A 659 -22.71 4.99 8.35
N GLU A 660 -22.08 3.83 8.24
CA GLU A 660 -20.79 3.59 7.55
C GLU A 660 -20.73 4.14 6.10
N ARG A 661 -21.86 4.58 5.55
CA ARG A 661 -21.94 5.29 4.26
C ARG A 661 -21.43 6.74 4.31
N LEU A 662 -21.31 7.35 5.49
CA LEU A 662 -20.72 8.69 5.62
C LEU A 662 -19.21 8.68 5.43
N THR A 663 -18.52 7.65 5.93
CA THR A 663 -17.08 7.52 5.72
C THR A 663 -16.76 7.31 4.25
N SER A 664 -17.58 6.57 3.49
CA SER A 664 -17.36 6.38 2.04
C SER A 664 -17.70 7.59 1.17
N VAL A 665 -18.64 8.45 1.58
CA VAL A 665 -19.00 9.70 0.87
C VAL A 665 -18.04 10.86 1.21
N LEU A 666 -17.51 10.89 2.43
CA LEU A 666 -16.56 11.92 2.88
C LEU A 666 -15.10 11.60 2.54
N THR A 667 -14.80 10.36 2.12
CA THR A 667 -13.45 9.99 1.67
C THR A 667 -13.32 10.19 0.18
N ILE A 668 -12.29 10.94 -0.23
CA ILE A 668 -11.92 11.06 -1.64
C ILE A 668 -11.35 9.71 -2.06
N GLN A 669 -12.03 9.03 -2.99
CA GLN A 669 -11.62 7.70 -3.45
C GLN A 669 -10.52 7.83 -4.51
N GLN A 670 -9.43 7.09 -4.34
CA GLN A 670 -8.31 7.14 -5.29
C GLN A 670 -8.54 6.14 -6.43
N THR A 671 -8.38 6.61 -7.68
CA THR A 671 -8.45 5.76 -8.87
C THR A 671 -7.12 5.04 -9.10
N GLU A 672 -7.14 3.75 -9.42
CA GLU A 672 -5.92 2.98 -9.77
C GLU A 672 -5.29 3.41 -11.10
N LYS A 673 -6.10 3.94 -12.04
CA LYS A 673 -5.67 4.37 -13.37
C LYS A 673 -6.10 5.82 -13.64
N PRO A 674 -5.35 6.58 -14.46
CA PRO A 674 -5.69 7.95 -14.80
C PRO A 674 -7.00 8.00 -15.59
N VAL A 675 -7.99 8.74 -15.08
CA VAL A 675 -9.32 8.89 -15.73
C VAL A 675 -9.29 9.93 -16.85
N PHE A 676 -8.43 10.94 -16.72
CA PHE A 676 -8.30 12.04 -17.68
C PHE A 676 -6.90 12.09 -18.30
N ARG A 677 -6.83 12.69 -19.49
CA ARG A 677 -5.58 13.06 -20.17
C ARG A 677 -5.73 14.45 -20.74
N LEU A 678 -4.73 15.30 -20.49
CA LEU A 678 -4.59 16.58 -21.17
C LEU A 678 -3.82 16.36 -22.47
N VAL A 679 -4.43 16.71 -23.60
CA VAL A 679 -3.80 16.62 -24.93
C VAL A 679 -3.58 18.02 -25.45
N GLU A 680 -2.36 18.33 -25.86
CA GLU A 680 -2.03 19.65 -26.39
C GLU A 680 -2.79 19.93 -27.70
N LEU A 681 -3.39 21.11 -27.80
CA LEU A 681 -4.00 21.62 -29.03
C LEU A 681 -2.97 22.45 -29.80
N LYS A 682 -2.40 21.85 -30.85
CA LYS A 682 -1.63 22.59 -31.85
C LYS A 682 -2.62 23.34 -32.74
N TYR A 683 -2.87 24.62 -32.49
CA TYR A 683 -3.54 25.47 -33.47
C TYR A 683 -2.52 25.83 -34.57
N PRO A 684 -2.84 25.61 -35.86
CA PRO A 684 -2.20 26.32 -36.95
C PRO A 684 -3.20 27.34 -37.47
N GLU A 685 -3.50 28.43 -36.74
CA GLU A 685 -4.15 29.58 -37.36
C GLU A 685 -3.61 30.90 -36.79
N PRO A 686 -3.32 31.88 -37.66
CA PRO A 686 -2.81 33.18 -37.28
C PRO A 686 -3.91 33.95 -36.56
N GLN A 687 -3.61 34.51 -35.39
CA GLN A 687 -4.49 35.52 -34.80
C GLN A 687 -4.62 36.67 -35.81
N GLU A 688 -5.85 36.83 -36.30
CA GLU A 688 -6.45 38.02 -36.91
C GLU A 688 -5.46 38.98 -37.57
N ARG A 689 -5.36 38.86 -38.91
CA ARG A 689 -5.07 40.00 -39.78
C ARG A 689 -6.04 41.14 -39.40
N ASN A 690 -5.61 42.03 -38.52
CA ASN A 690 -6.17 43.38 -38.50
C ASN A 690 -5.78 44.01 -39.84
N GLU A 691 -6.82 44.19 -40.66
CA GLU A 691 -6.93 45.02 -41.85
C GLU A 691 -5.63 45.74 -42.24
N ILE A 692 -5.03 45.25 -43.32
CA ILE A 692 -4.13 46.05 -44.16
C ILE A 692 -4.98 47.21 -44.67
N ILE A 693 -4.94 48.35 -43.95
CA ILE A 693 -5.24 49.63 -44.57
C ILE A 693 -4.04 49.92 -45.47
N LEU A 694 -4.31 49.89 -46.77
CA LEU A 694 -3.49 50.47 -47.82
C LEU A 694 -3.29 51.95 -47.49
N GLU A 695 -2.20 52.31 -46.82
CA GLU A 695 -1.69 53.67 -46.82
C GLU A 695 -0.29 53.68 -47.44
N SER A 696 -0.33 54.01 -48.74
CA SER A 696 0.62 54.82 -49.50
C SER A 696 2.02 55.03 -48.92
N ASP A 697 2.99 54.64 -49.75
CA ASP A 697 4.30 55.25 -49.89
C ASP A 697 4.36 56.72 -49.43
N SER A 698 5.11 56.95 -48.36
CA SER A 698 5.83 58.20 -48.20
C SER A 698 7.30 57.87 -47.92
N SER A 699 8.14 58.36 -48.83
CA SER A 699 9.61 58.39 -48.85
C SER A 699 10.32 58.48 -47.49
N PRO A 700 11.58 58.01 -47.41
CA PRO A 700 12.33 57.89 -46.17
C PRO A 700 12.64 59.28 -45.62
N SER A 701 12.15 59.59 -44.42
CA SER A 701 12.86 60.52 -43.55
C SER A 701 14.00 59.75 -42.91
N GLU A 702 15.16 59.83 -43.55
CA GLU A 702 16.46 59.75 -42.89
C GLU A 702 16.39 60.57 -41.58
N GLU A 703 17.00 60.06 -40.51
CA GLU A 703 16.94 60.57 -39.12
C GLU A 703 15.90 59.89 -38.19
N GLN A 704 16.06 58.57 -37.97
CA GLN A 704 15.85 57.95 -36.65
C GLN A 704 16.66 56.65 -36.49
N ASP A 705 17.87 56.64 -37.05
CA ASP A 705 18.83 55.55 -36.89
C ASP A 705 19.48 55.64 -35.49
N SER A 706 18.91 54.90 -34.53
CA SER A 706 19.53 54.40 -33.27
C SER A 706 18.52 54.25 -32.11
N ALA A 707 17.32 54.82 -32.22
CA ALA A 707 16.37 54.85 -31.10
C ALA A 707 15.51 53.58 -30.93
N GLY A 708 15.51 52.68 -31.92
CA GLY A 708 14.67 51.47 -31.92
C GLY A 708 15.01 50.47 -30.81
N LEU A 709 16.30 50.23 -30.58
CA LEU A 709 16.78 49.31 -29.53
C LEU A 709 16.49 49.84 -28.12
N GLU A 710 16.68 51.15 -27.89
CA GLU A 710 16.37 51.78 -26.60
C GLU A 710 14.85 51.78 -26.30
N ALA A 711 14.03 52.04 -27.32
CA ALA A 711 12.58 51.94 -27.22
C ALA A 711 12.08 50.50 -27.01
N TYR A 712 12.79 49.50 -27.54
CA TYR A 712 12.53 48.08 -27.27
C TYR A 712 12.90 47.72 -25.83
N ARG A 713 14.09 48.10 -25.36
CA ARG A 713 14.55 47.85 -23.98
C ARG A 713 13.70 48.54 -22.93
N ALA A 714 13.15 49.72 -23.24
CA ALA A 714 12.25 50.43 -22.34
C ALA A 714 10.96 49.65 -22.00
N GLN A 715 10.53 48.71 -22.86
CA GLN A 715 9.31 47.91 -22.65
C GLN A 715 9.48 46.86 -21.55
N PHE A 716 10.70 46.33 -21.34
CA PHE A 716 11.02 45.39 -20.26
C PHE A 716 11.05 46.01 -18.86
N LYS A 717 10.86 47.33 -18.73
CA LYS A 717 10.68 47.99 -17.43
C LYS A 717 9.34 47.64 -16.78
N ASP A 718 8.35 47.20 -17.57
CA ASP A 718 7.12 46.61 -17.05
C ASP A 718 7.35 45.10 -16.76
N PRO A 719 7.24 44.65 -15.49
CA PRO A 719 7.45 43.24 -15.14
C PRO A 719 6.42 42.28 -15.76
N CYS A 720 5.29 42.80 -16.28
CA CYS A 720 4.27 41.99 -16.95
C CYS A 720 4.54 41.81 -18.46
N PHE A 721 5.48 42.57 -19.03
CA PHE A 721 5.75 42.54 -20.46
C PHE A 721 6.56 41.31 -20.85
N GLY A 722 6.03 40.49 -21.76
CA GLY A 722 6.74 39.32 -22.32
C GLY A 722 7.03 38.21 -21.30
N SER A 723 6.43 38.21 -20.11
CA SER A 723 6.73 37.24 -19.05
C SER A 723 5.82 36.01 -19.03
N GLN A 724 4.82 35.92 -19.90
CA GLN A 724 3.78 34.89 -19.87
C GLN A 724 3.72 34.07 -21.17
N ILE A 725 3.56 32.75 -21.02
CA ILE A 725 3.32 31.80 -22.12
C ILE A 725 1.96 31.17 -21.91
N THR A 726 1.09 31.21 -22.92
CA THR A 726 -0.24 30.59 -22.87
C THR A 726 -0.27 29.30 -23.67
N LEU A 727 -0.46 28.16 -22.99
CA LEU A 727 -0.62 26.85 -23.62
C LEU A 727 -2.08 26.43 -23.61
N HIS A 728 -2.50 25.75 -24.69
CA HIS A 728 -3.87 25.28 -24.86
C HIS A 728 -3.92 23.75 -24.83
N TYR A 729 -4.61 23.19 -23.84
CA TYR A 729 -4.80 21.76 -23.68
C TYR A 729 -6.26 21.39 -23.76
N GLN A 730 -6.57 20.21 -24.28
CA GLN A 730 -7.90 19.62 -24.30
C GLN A 730 -7.99 18.52 -23.25
N LEU A 731 -8.97 18.61 -22.34
CA LEU A 731 -9.20 17.61 -21.30
C LEU A 731 -10.06 16.46 -21.85
N ASN A 732 -9.45 15.31 -22.08
CA ASN A 732 -10.12 14.13 -22.64
C ASN A 732 -10.23 13.00 -21.61
N HIS A 733 -11.27 12.16 -21.75
CA HIS A 733 -11.34 10.88 -21.04
C HIS A 733 -10.31 9.89 -21.60
N THR A 734 -9.71 9.06 -20.74
CA THR A 734 -8.85 7.95 -21.19
C THR A 734 -9.67 6.79 -21.75
N MET A 735 -9.07 6.01 -22.65
CA MET A 735 -9.73 4.95 -23.44
C MET A 735 -10.26 3.77 -22.61
N HIS A 736 -9.88 3.66 -21.33
CA HIS A 736 -10.16 2.49 -20.49
C HIS A 736 -11.15 2.75 -19.34
N ASN A 737 -11.92 3.83 -19.40
CA ASN A 737 -12.80 4.19 -18.29
C ASN A 737 -14.08 3.35 -18.23
N LEU A 738 -14.38 2.88 -17.02
CA LEU A 738 -15.65 2.32 -16.59
C LEU A 738 -16.81 3.31 -16.89
N SER A 739 -18.01 2.78 -17.17
CA SER A 739 -19.22 3.58 -17.46
C SER A 739 -19.60 4.57 -16.35
N CYS A 740 -19.12 4.37 -15.12
CA CYS A 740 -19.35 5.30 -14.01
C CYS A 740 -18.70 6.69 -14.19
N PHE A 741 -17.74 6.83 -15.12
CA PHE A 741 -17.03 8.09 -15.38
C PHE A 741 -17.46 8.77 -16.69
N ASP A 742 -18.58 8.37 -17.29
CA ASP A 742 -19.08 8.97 -18.53
C ASP A 742 -19.55 10.43 -18.35
N GLN A 743 -19.98 10.76 -17.13
CA GLN A 743 -20.46 12.08 -16.75
C GLN A 743 -19.81 12.52 -15.44
N VAL A 744 -18.95 13.53 -15.53
CA VAL A 744 -18.17 14.05 -14.41
C VAL A 744 -18.46 15.55 -14.22
N PHE A 745 -18.50 15.97 -12.96
CA PHE A 745 -18.79 17.35 -12.54
C PHE A 745 -17.69 17.89 -11.63
N SER A 746 -17.57 19.22 -11.60
CA SER A 746 -16.69 19.97 -10.70
C SER A 746 -15.26 19.42 -10.67
N ILE A 747 -14.66 19.27 -11.84
CA ILE A 747 -13.28 18.79 -11.96
C ILE A 747 -12.36 19.94 -11.57
N HIS A 748 -11.60 19.72 -10.50
CA HIS A 748 -10.59 20.63 -10.00
C HIS A 748 -9.21 20.08 -10.37
N LEU A 749 -8.54 20.73 -11.33
CA LEU A 749 -7.19 20.38 -11.77
C LEU A 749 -6.17 21.17 -10.94
N HIS A 750 -5.35 20.45 -10.20
CA HIS A 750 -4.22 21.02 -9.46
C HIS A 750 -2.92 20.73 -10.21
N PHE A 751 -2.10 21.77 -10.37
CA PHE A 751 -0.82 21.70 -11.05
C PHE A 751 0.30 21.97 -10.05
N SER A 752 1.16 20.97 -9.83
CA SER A 752 2.36 21.09 -9.01
C SER A 752 3.61 21.06 -9.88
N LEU A 753 4.48 22.06 -9.69
CA LEU A 753 5.78 22.14 -10.34
C LEU A 753 6.74 21.15 -9.68
N MET A 754 7.46 20.38 -10.50
CA MET A 754 8.54 19.51 -10.00
C MET A 754 9.81 20.31 -9.70
N ASP A 755 10.00 21.44 -10.39
CA ASP A 755 11.17 22.32 -10.30
C ASP A 755 10.76 23.80 -10.13
N ASP A 756 11.58 24.62 -9.45
CA ASP A 756 11.35 26.06 -9.21
C ASP A 756 11.66 26.94 -10.45
N THR A 757 11.42 26.40 -11.65
CA THR A 757 11.74 27.02 -12.95
C THR A 757 10.65 27.98 -13.43
N CYS A 758 9.46 27.95 -12.83
CA CYS A 758 8.29 28.77 -13.16
C CYS A 758 7.55 29.18 -11.88
N GLU A 759 6.76 30.27 -11.93
CA GLU A 759 5.86 30.62 -10.83
C GLU A 759 4.74 29.60 -10.65
N GLU A 760 4.25 29.45 -9.41
CA GLU A 760 3.15 28.54 -9.06
C GLU A 760 1.89 28.83 -9.88
N LEU A 761 1.29 27.77 -10.41
CA LEU A 761 0.10 27.84 -11.24
C LEU A 761 -1.16 27.82 -10.37
N CYS A 762 -2.14 28.63 -10.74
CA CYS A 762 -3.46 28.56 -10.10
C CYS A 762 -4.22 27.31 -10.55
N ASP A 763 -5.00 26.76 -9.63
CA ASP A 763 -5.87 25.62 -9.90
C ASP A 763 -6.93 25.96 -10.95
N PHE A 764 -7.23 24.99 -11.81
CA PHE A 764 -8.17 25.16 -12.91
C PHE A 764 -9.45 24.35 -12.69
N ASN A 765 -10.59 25.02 -12.73
CA ASN A 765 -11.90 24.41 -12.50
C ASN A 765 -12.64 24.18 -13.82
N VAL A 766 -12.91 22.92 -14.13
CA VAL A 766 -13.78 22.51 -15.25
C VAL A 766 -15.14 22.08 -14.69
N PRO A 767 -16.24 22.74 -15.05
CA PRO A 767 -17.54 22.51 -14.44
C PRO A 767 -18.12 21.13 -14.76
N CYS A 768 -17.92 20.62 -15.97
CA CYS A 768 -18.37 19.30 -16.37
C CYS A 768 -17.55 18.73 -17.55
N LEU A 769 -17.43 17.41 -17.60
CA LEU A 769 -16.89 16.66 -18.71
C LEU A 769 -17.83 15.49 -19.02
N PHE A 770 -18.25 15.41 -20.28
CA PHE A 770 -19.13 14.35 -20.78
C PHE A 770 -18.49 13.71 -22.00
N ARG A 771 -18.49 12.38 -22.08
CA ARG A 771 -17.91 11.63 -23.21
C ARG A 771 -18.57 11.97 -24.57
N GLU A 772 -19.85 12.34 -24.56
CA GLU A 772 -20.64 12.68 -25.76
C GLU A 772 -20.48 14.15 -26.21
N ARG A 773 -19.90 15.02 -25.37
CA ARG A 773 -19.75 16.45 -25.68
C ARG A 773 -18.32 16.79 -26.08
N ARG A 774 -18.15 17.95 -26.76
CA ARG A 774 -16.83 18.50 -27.05
C ARG A 774 -16.07 18.72 -25.74
N SER A 775 -14.85 18.20 -25.67
CA SER A 775 -14.02 18.35 -24.49
C SER A 775 -13.60 19.81 -24.27
N PRO A 776 -13.55 20.26 -23.01
CA PRO A 776 -13.22 21.63 -22.67
C PRO A 776 -11.74 21.90 -22.92
N VAL A 777 -11.46 23.14 -23.33
CA VAL A 777 -10.10 23.66 -23.53
C VAL A 777 -9.62 24.33 -22.24
N VAL A 778 -8.54 23.80 -21.69
CA VAL A 778 -7.80 24.35 -20.54
C VAL A 778 -6.75 25.31 -21.08
N LYS A 779 -6.81 26.57 -20.66
CA LYS A 779 -5.81 27.61 -20.99
C LYS A 779 -4.85 27.75 -19.82
N LEU A 780 -3.63 27.26 -19.99
CA LEU A 780 -2.59 27.31 -18.96
C LEU A 780 -1.70 28.52 -19.21
N VAL A 781 -1.59 29.42 -18.24
CA VAL A 781 -0.73 30.62 -18.32
C VAL A 781 0.50 30.39 -17.45
N LEU A 782 1.66 30.21 -18.08
CA LEU A 782 2.94 29.94 -17.42
C LEU A 782 3.78 31.22 -17.36
N LYS A 783 4.49 31.42 -16.24
CA LYS A 783 5.48 32.49 -16.07
C LYS A 783 6.85 31.89 -15.75
N PRO A 784 7.63 31.51 -16.77
CA PRO A 784 8.94 30.91 -16.56
C PRO A 784 9.90 31.93 -15.94
N ARG A 785 10.63 31.50 -14.90
CA ARG A 785 11.78 32.23 -14.34
C ARG A 785 13.05 31.95 -15.12
N LEU A 786 13.14 30.74 -15.70
CA LEU A 786 14.28 30.28 -16.47
C LEU A 786 13.81 29.73 -17.83
N PRO A 787 14.58 29.95 -18.91
CA PRO A 787 14.24 29.51 -20.27
C PRO A 787 14.60 28.03 -20.48
N VAL A 788 14.09 27.13 -19.63
CA VAL A 788 14.34 25.68 -19.68
C VAL A 788 13.02 24.91 -19.81
N PRO A 789 13.02 23.68 -20.34
CA PRO A 789 11.82 22.84 -20.38
C PRO A 789 11.20 22.67 -18.98
N ILE A 790 9.87 22.72 -18.91
CA ILE A 790 9.13 22.68 -17.63
C ILE A 790 8.36 21.36 -17.53
N THR A 791 8.52 20.66 -16.41
CA THR A 791 7.72 19.47 -16.10
C THR A 791 6.68 19.80 -15.02
N LEU A 792 5.41 19.58 -15.36
CA LEU A 792 4.27 19.84 -14.48
C LEU A 792 3.60 18.52 -14.12
N SER A 793 3.45 18.27 -12.82
CA SER A 793 2.61 17.18 -12.32
C SER A 793 1.18 17.67 -12.17
N CYS A 794 0.21 16.90 -12.64
CA CYS A 794 -1.20 17.27 -12.62
C CYS A 794 -2.02 16.24 -11.86
N SER A 795 -2.93 16.71 -11.00
CA SER A 795 -3.90 15.86 -10.31
C SER A 795 -5.30 16.45 -10.46
N ALA A 796 -6.32 15.60 -10.46
CA ALA A 796 -7.70 16.01 -10.58
C ALA A 796 -8.55 15.44 -9.44
N ILE A 797 -9.33 16.31 -8.80
CA ILE A 797 -10.41 15.93 -7.91
C ILE A 797 -11.73 16.19 -8.64
N PHE A 798 -12.64 15.23 -8.66
CA PHE A 798 -13.87 15.37 -9.41
C PHE A 798 -15.03 14.58 -8.80
N ASN A 799 -16.25 14.99 -9.14
CA ASN A 799 -17.46 14.35 -8.65
C ASN A 799 -18.15 13.58 -9.77
N THR A 800 -18.58 12.36 -9.47
CA THR A 800 -19.39 11.55 -10.40
C THR A 800 -20.88 11.81 -10.20
N LEU A 801 -21.72 11.39 -11.16
CA LEU A 801 -23.18 11.38 -11.01
C LEU A 801 -23.67 10.73 -9.71
N ASN A 802 -22.90 9.77 -9.19
CA ASN A 802 -23.20 9.02 -7.98
C ASN A 802 -22.90 9.83 -6.69
N GLY A 803 -22.47 11.09 -6.80
CA GLY A 803 -22.18 11.94 -5.64
C GLY A 803 -20.89 11.58 -4.88
N LEU A 804 -20.07 10.68 -5.43
CA LEU A 804 -18.76 10.33 -4.90
C LEU A 804 -17.69 11.26 -5.47
N SER A 805 -16.79 11.70 -4.58
CA SER A 805 -15.59 12.46 -4.90
C SER A 805 -14.42 11.52 -5.16
N TRP A 806 -13.77 11.70 -6.30
CA TRP A 806 -12.63 10.87 -6.74
C TRP A 806 -11.38 11.72 -6.89
N TYR A 807 -10.23 11.11 -6.62
CA TYR A 807 -8.91 11.64 -6.91
C TYR A 807 -8.23 10.79 -7.96
N THR A 808 -7.68 11.44 -8.99
CA THR A 808 -6.89 10.79 -10.03
C THR A 808 -5.62 11.58 -10.31
N SER A 809 -4.50 10.87 -10.39
CA SER A 809 -3.22 11.45 -10.82
C SER A 809 -3.14 11.38 -12.33
N LEU A 810 -2.90 12.51 -13.00
CA LEU A 810 -2.71 12.55 -14.45
C LEU A 810 -1.23 12.29 -14.80
N PRO A 811 -0.93 11.88 -16.04
CA PRO A 811 0.45 11.81 -16.52
C PRO A 811 1.13 13.18 -16.47
N ASP A 812 2.44 13.18 -16.18
CA ASP A 812 3.24 14.40 -16.15
C ASP A 812 3.25 15.10 -17.51
N MET A 813 3.12 16.41 -17.48
CA MET A 813 3.11 17.27 -18.65
C MET A 813 4.48 17.88 -18.85
N HIS A 814 5.09 17.63 -20.00
CA HIS A 814 6.36 18.23 -20.37
C HIS A 814 6.14 19.36 -21.38
N VAL A 815 6.44 20.59 -20.98
CA VAL A 815 6.49 21.75 -21.87
C VAL A 815 7.86 21.74 -22.54
N LEU A 816 7.87 21.48 -23.85
CA LEU A 816 9.07 21.41 -24.66
C LEU A 816 9.68 22.80 -24.86
N PHE A 817 10.99 22.85 -25.09
CA PHE A 817 11.72 24.10 -25.34
C PHE A 817 11.13 24.93 -26.49
N GLN A 818 10.75 24.30 -27.59
CA GLN A 818 10.14 24.99 -28.74
C GLN A 818 8.78 25.65 -28.43
N GLN A 819 8.08 25.22 -27.37
CA GLN A 819 6.77 25.75 -26.98
C GLN A 819 6.89 27.02 -26.15
N THR A 820 8.10 27.39 -25.71
CA THR A 820 8.35 28.65 -25.00
C THR A 820 8.71 29.80 -25.94
N PHE A 821 8.84 29.54 -27.24
CA PHE A 821 9.21 30.54 -28.23
C PHE A 821 8.02 31.47 -28.52
N LEU A 822 8.27 32.76 -28.35
CA LEU A 822 7.37 33.82 -28.77
C LEU A 822 8.00 34.59 -29.94
N PRO A 823 7.18 35.10 -30.89
CA PRO A 823 7.68 36.05 -31.88
C PRO A 823 8.16 37.32 -31.17
N LEU A 824 9.00 38.10 -31.84
CA LEU A 824 9.50 39.37 -31.30
C LEU A 824 8.31 40.24 -30.83
N VAL A 825 8.22 40.47 -29.52
CA VAL A 825 7.10 41.18 -28.89
C VAL A 825 7.32 42.67 -29.12
N VAL A 826 6.69 43.22 -30.15
CA VAL A 826 6.83 44.61 -30.58
C VAL A 826 5.45 45.25 -30.70
N PRO A 827 5.29 46.56 -30.39
CA PRO A 827 4.06 47.28 -30.68
C PRO A 827 3.65 47.12 -32.15
N THR A 828 2.35 46.94 -32.40
CA THR A 828 1.78 46.71 -33.76
C THR A 828 2.02 47.86 -34.75
N THR A 829 2.50 49.01 -34.26
CA THR A 829 2.83 50.21 -35.05
C THR A 829 4.22 50.16 -35.70
N TRP A 830 5.08 49.19 -35.38
CA TRP A 830 6.42 49.09 -35.96
C TRP A 830 6.41 48.33 -37.29
N GLY A 831 6.85 49.01 -38.36
CA GLY A 831 7.06 48.40 -39.67
C GLY A 831 8.21 47.39 -39.70
N THR A 832 8.27 46.57 -40.76
CA THR A 832 9.30 45.54 -40.98
C THR A 832 10.73 46.12 -40.95
N ALA A 833 10.92 47.33 -41.45
CA ALA A 833 12.22 48.02 -41.42
C ALA A 833 12.74 48.28 -39.99
N VAL A 834 11.86 48.67 -39.06
CA VAL A 834 12.24 48.93 -37.65
C VAL A 834 12.56 47.61 -36.92
N LYS A 835 11.81 46.55 -37.20
CA LYS A 835 12.08 45.19 -36.66
C LYS A 835 13.43 44.65 -37.16
N LEU A 836 13.77 44.90 -38.42
CA LEU A 836 15.07 44.55 -39.00
C LEU A 836 16.22 45.39 -38.41
N GLY A 837 15.99 46.68 -38.12
CA GLY A 837 16.95 47.52 -37.41
C GLY A 837 17.29 46.95 -36.03
N VAL A 838 16.27 46.65 -35.23
CA VAL A 838 16.45 46.03 -33.90
C VAL A 838 17.15 44.67 -33.96
N PHE A 839 16.85 43.85 -34.97
CA PHE A 839 17.56 42.59 -35.18
C PHE A 839 19.06 42.80 -35.43
N ASN A 840 19.42 43.70 -36.35
CA ASN A 840 20.82 43.95 -36.69
C ASN A 840 21.56 44.56 -35.51
N ASP A 841 20.92 45.47 -34.75
CA ASP A 841 21.51 46.09 -33.58
C ASP A 841 21.81 45.06 -32.46
N ILE A 842 20.86 44.17 -32.15
CA ILE A 842 21.07 43.09 -31.15
C ILE A 842 22.12 42.09 -31.65
N TRP A 843 22.07 41.73 -32.94
CA TRP A 843 23.05 40.82 -33.55
C TRP A 843 24.47 41.37 -33.41
N ASP A 844 24.65 42.65 -33.75
CA ASP A 844 25.94 43.31 -33.73
C ASP A 844 26.45 43.55 -32.31
N GLU A 845 25.57 43.86 -31.35
CA GLU A 845 25.94 43.98 -29.93
C GLU A 845 26.47 42.64 -29.38
N ILE A 846 25.74 41.55 -29.57
CA ILE A 846 26.13 40.22 -29.06
C ILE A 846 27.37 39.69 -29.80
N SER A 847 27.53 40.02 -31.08
CA SER A 847 28.69 39.59 -31.88
C SER A 847 29.97 40.39 -31.57
N ARG A 848 29.87 41.61 -31.02
CA ARG A 848 31.02 42.49 -30.70
C ARG A 848 31.41 42.46 -29.23
N GLU A 849 30.47 42.25 -28.31
CA GLU A 849 30.74 42.25 -26.87
C GLU A 849 31.01 40.84 -26.34
N GLU A 850 32.23 40.59 -25.84
CA GLU A 850 32.59 39.37 -25.10
C GLU A 850 32.08 39.42 -23.65
N LYS A 851 30.74 39.47 -23.46
CA LYS A 851 30.15 39.25 -22.13
C LYS A 851 30.07 37.76 -21.85
N ALA A 852 30.33 37.35 -20.60
CA ALA A 852 30.41 35.94 -20.19
C ALA A 852 29.14 35.11 -20.46
N ASP A 853 28.00 35.76 -20.66
CA ASP A 853 26.71 35.10 -20.87
C ASP A 853 26.35 34.92 -22.36
N TYR A 854 27.01 35.62 -23.29
CA TYR A 854 26.71 35.60 -24.72
C TYR A 854 27.37 34.43 -25.44
N ALA A 855 26.68 33.88 -26.45
CA ALA A 855 27.23 32.81 -27.27
C ALA A 855 26.84 32.92 -28.74
N THR A 856 27.82 32.64 -29.60
CA THR A 856 27.68 32.53 -31.06
C THR A 856 28.00 31.11 -31.50
N THR A 857 27.11 30.47 -32.26
CA THR A 857 27.31 29.10 -32.77
C THR A 857 26.89 28.99 -34.23
N LEU A 858 27.57 28.13 -34.97
CA LEU A 858 27.29 27.84 -36.38
C LEU A 858 26.90 26.36 -36.49
N PHE A 859 25.75 26.09 -37.10
CA PHE A 859 25.35 24.73 -37.50
C PHE A 859 25.32 24.63 -39.02
N CYS A 860 25.90 23.56 -39.58
CA CYS A 860 25.91 23.29 -41.01
C CYS A 860 25.05 22.04 -41.27
N GLY A 861 24.05 22.16 -42.14
CA GLY A 861 23.21 21.03 -42.58
C GLY A 861 23.24 20.88 -44.10
N GLN A 862 23.33 19.63 -44.59
CA GLN A 862 23.09 19.31 -46.00
C GLN A 862 21.58 19.27 -46.24
N LEU A 863 21.02 20.32 -46.82
CA LEU A 863 19.58 20.46 -47.09
C LEU A 863 19.38 20.93 -48.52
N GLN A 864 18.41 20.37 -49.22
CA GLN A 864 17.98 20.92 -50.50
C GLN A 864 17.08 22.16 -50.29
N ALA A 865 17.08 23.10 -51.24
CA ALA A 865 16.30 24.34 -51.14
C ALA A 865 14.79 24.09 -50.93
N GLU A 866 14.23 23.00 -51.48
CA GLU A 866 12.83 22.60 -51.29
C GLU A 866 12.52 22.13 -49.85
N GLU A 867 13.48 21.44 -49.23
CA GLU A 867 13.38 20.94 -47.86
C GLU A 867 13.43 22.10 -46.85
N LEU A 868 14.31 23.09 -47.10
CA LEU A 868 14.37 24.32 -46.34
C LEU A 868 13.05 25.11 -46.42
N GLY A 869 12.45 25.21 -47.61
CA GLY A 869 11.13 25.82 -47.79
C GLY A 869 10.04 25.16 -46.94
N SER A 870 10.02 23.82 -46.89
CA SER A 870 9.03 23.06 -46.10
C SER A 870 9.18 23.24 -44.58
N ILE A 871 10.42 23.37 -44.09
CA ILE A 871 10.73 23.63 -42.68
C ILE A 871 10.31 25.05 -42.31
N VAL A 872 10.63 26.01 -43.18
CA VAL A 872 10.23 27.40 -43.03
C VAL A 872 8.71 27.49 -42.91
N GLU A 873 7.98 26.91 -43.86
CA GLU A 873 6.51 26.90 -43.89
C GLU A 873 5.85 26.27 -42.66
N LYS A 874 6.44 25.21 -42.10
CA LYS A 874 5.80 24.47 -40.99
C LYS A 874 6.13 25.00 -39.61
N GLN A 875 7.32 25.56 -39.39
CA GLN A 875 7.83 25.83 -38.02
C GLN A 875 8.43 27.21 -37.83
N LEU A 876 8.89 27.90 -38.89
CA LEU A 876 9.64 29.16 -38.76
C LEU A 876 8.89 30.39 -39.30
N LEU A 877 7.81 30.23 -40.07
CA LEU A 877 7.05 31.33 -40.68
C LEU A 877 6.66 32.43 -39.69
N THR A 878 6.28 32.07 -38.47
CA THR A 878 5.84 33.03 -37.44
C THR A 878 6.98 33.86 -36.84
N PHE A 879 8.24 33.49 -37.10
CA PHE A 879 9.42 34.07 -36.47
C PHE A 879 10.35 34.82 -37.45
N ILE A 880 10.01 34.85 -38.75
CA ILE A 880 10.82 35.51 -39.80
C ILE A 880 10.56 37.02 -39.80
N ILE A 881 11.64 37.80 -39.87
CA ILE A 881 11.60 39.28 -39.92
C ILE A 881 12.05 39.81 -41.30
N SER A 882 12.82 39.03 -42.07
CA SER A 882 13.29 39.39 -43.42
C SER A 882 12.20 39.29 -44.50
N ASP A 883 12.33 40.10 -45.56
CA ASP A 883 11.44 40.06 -46.71
C ASP A 883 11.59 38.72 -47.47
N SER A 884 10.47 38.01 -47.65
CA SER A 884 10.40 36.67 -48.26
C SER A 884 10.93 36.59 -49.70
N ALA A 885 11.25 37.74 -50.31
CA ALA A 885 11.78 37.84 -51.67
C ALA A 885 13.29 37.51 -51.77
N ASN A 886 14.07 37.63 -50.69
CA ASN A 886 15.52 37.33 -50.71
C ASN A 886 15.78 35.92 -50.17
N GLN A 887 15.75 34.92 -51.05
CA GLN A 887 15.91 33.50 -50.71
C GLN A 887 17.31 33.11 -50.21
N ALA A 888 18.29 34.01 -50.24
CA ALA A 888 19.67 33.74 -49.87
C ALA A 888 19.96 33.90 -48.36
N GLU A 889 19.24 34.78 -47.65
CA GLU A 889 19.45 35.06 -46.22
C GLU A 889 18.12 35.23 -45.50
N LEU A 890 17.78 34.29 -44.60
CA LEU A 890 16.59 34.38 -43.75
C LEU A 890 16.99 34.77 -42.33
N LYS A 891 16.30 35.77 -41.76
CA LYS A 891 16.54 36.28 -40.40
C LYS A 891 15.34 35.95 -39.52
N CYS A 892 15.55 35.11 -38.49
CA CYS A 892 14.53 34.73 -37.52
C CYS A 892 14.89 35.18 -36.11
N VAL A 893 13.88 35.53 -35.32
CA VAL A 893 14.05 35.88 -33.89
C VAL A 893 13.07 35.09 -33.04
N PHE A 894 13.61 34.41 -32.03
CA PHE A 894 12.84 33.79 -30.97
C PHE A 894 13.04 34.59 -29.70
N PHE A 895 11.94 35.13 -29.18
CA PHE A 895 11.91 35.71 -27.85
C PHE A 895 11.52 34.62 -26.84
N ILE A 896 12.32 34.47 -25.78
CA ILE A 896 12.07 33.51 -24.71
C ILE A 896 11.90 34.29 -23.39
N PRO A 897 10.71 34.23 -22.77
CA PRO A 897 10.48 34.83 -21.46
C PRO A 897 11.48 34.30 -20.40
N PRO A 898 11.95 35.15 -19.46
CA PRO A 898 11.52 36.52 -19.21
C PRO A 898 12.18 37.61 -20.08
N GLN A 899 13.45 37.48 -20.51
CA GLN A 899 14.18 38.51 -21.28
C GLN A 899 15.29 37.93 -22.20
N PHE A 900 15.13 36.70 -22.70
CA PHE A 900 16.16 36.04 -23.52
C PHE A 900 15.81 36.06 -25.01
N HIS A 901 16.84 36.11 -25.87
CA HIS A 901 16.71 36.22 -27.32
C HIS A 901 17.60 35.21 -28.02
N ILE A 902 17.03 34.48 -28.97
CA ILE A 902 17.77 33.66 -29.92
C ILE A 902 17.58 34.27 -31.31
N LEU A 903 18.68 34.72 -31.89
CA LEU A 903 18.75 35.25 -33.24
C LEU A 903 19.29 34.16 -34.16
N LEU A 904 18.63 33.93 -35.28
CA LEU A 904 19.02 32.94 -36.27
C LEU A 904 19.17 33.62 -37.63
N LYS A 905 20.36 33.50 -38.24
CA LYS A 905 20.61 33.82 -39.65
C LYS A 905 20.83 32.53 -40.42
N ILE A 906 19.95 32.24 -41.38
CA ILE A 906 20.03 31.08 -42.25
C ILE A 906 20.56 31.55 -43.60
N ILE A 907 21.72 31.03 -44.01
CA ILE A 907 22.36 31.35 -45.29
C ILE A 907 22.42 30.07 -46.13
N SER A 908 21.90 30.12 -47.35
CA SER A 908 21.98 29.00 -48.29
C SER A 908 23.21 29.16 -49.18
N GLU A 909 24.16 28.23 -49.09
CA GLU A 909 25.30 28.09 -50.02
C GLU A 909 25.10 26.87 -50.95
N GLU A 910 25.90 26.76 -52.01
CA GLU A 910 25.65 25.83 -53.14
C GLU A 910 25.45 24.35 -52.74
N ASP A 911 26.07 23.89 -51.64
CA ASP A 911 26.00 22.50 -51.13
C ASP A 911 25.59 22.36 -49.64
N ALA A 912 25.34 23.47 -48.93
CA ALA A 912 25.03 23.45 -47.49
C ALA A 912 24.22 24.67 -47.02
N VAL A 913 23.40 24.49 -45.99
CA VAL A 913 22.69 25.57 -45.29
C VAL A 913 23.38 25.85 -43.96
N HIS A 914 23.79 27.10 -43.78
CA HIS A 914 24.44 27.62 -42.58
C HIS A 914 23.40 28.28 -41.66
N PHE A 915 23.22 27.71 -40.46
CA PHE A 915 22.40 28.26 -39.38
C PHE A 915 23.33 28.96 -38.38
N ASN A 916 23.52 30.26 -38.53
CA ASN A 916 24.23 31.10 -37.57
C ASN A 916 23.27 31.46 -36.43
N VAL A 917 23.57 31.01 -35.21
CA VAL A 917 22.77 31.29 -34.01
C VAL A 917 23.55 32.18 -33.06
N VAL A 918 22.88 33.24 -32.60
CA VAL A 918 23.39 34.14 -31.57
C VAL A 918 22.38 34.17 -30.43
N THR A 919 22.85 33.96 -29.20
CA THR A 919 22.03 33.94 -27.99
C THR A 919 22.64 34.81 -26.89
N ASP A 920 21.78 35.46 -26.12
CA ASP A 920 22.17 36.24 -24.94
C ASP A 920 22.40 35.37 -23.69
N ASN A 921 22.19 34.05 -23.79
CA ASN A 921 22.44 33.09 -22.71
C ASN A 921 23.06 31.78 -23.23
N TRP A 922 24.32 31.50 -22.88
CA TRP A 922 25.06 30.30 -23.28
C TRP A 922 24.44 28.99 -22.78
N ARG A 923 23.68 29.01 -21.67
CA ARG A 923 23.07 27.80 -21.11
C ARG A 923 21.99 27.20 -22.02
N LEU A 924 21.51 27.97 -23.00
CA LEU A 924 20.53 27.52 -23.98
C LEU A 924 21.14 26.69 -25.11
N LEU A 925 22.46 26.73 -25.33
CA LEU A 925 23.11 26.08 -26.47
C LEU A 925 22.79 24.58 -26.61
N PRO A 926 22.76 23.75 -25.54
CA PRO A 926 22.41 22.34 -25.68
C PRO A 926 20.97 22.13 -26.17
N HIS A 927 20.04 22.94 -25.67
CA HIS A 927 18.63 22.89 -26.07
C HIS A 927 18.42 23.41 -27.50
N ILE A 928 19.16 24.44 -27.90
CA ILE A 928 19.20 24.97 -29.27
C ILE A 928 19.75 23.91 -30.23
N SER A 929 20.85 23.25 -29.86
CA SER A 929 21.45 22.18 -30.66
C SER A 929 20.47 21.02 -30.86
N SER A 930 19.76 20.61 -29.79
CA SER A 930 18.72 19.59 -29.89
C SER A 930 17.52 20.04 -30.74
N PHE A 931 17.10 21.30 -30.64
CA PHE A 931 16.02 21.86 -31.46
C PHE A 931 16.39 21.87 -32.94
N ILE A 932 17.57 22.39 -33.31
CA ILE A 932 18.06 22.42 -34.70
C ILE A 932 18.29 20.99 -35.21
N GLY A 933 18.82 20.08 -34.38
CA GLY A 933 18.95 18.67 -34.72
C GLY A 933 17.61 18.01 -35.03
N ASN A 934 16.58 18.25 -34.21
CA ASN A 934 15.22 17.73 -34.45
C ASN A 934 14.59 18.32 -35.71
N LEU A 935 14.88 19.60 -36.00
CA LEU A 935 14.42 20.28 -37.20
C LEU A 935 15.02 19.64 -38.46
N LEU A 936 16.33 19.33 -38.44
CA LEU A 936 17.02 18.59 -39.51
C LEU A 936 16.54 17.13 -39.66
N MET A 937 16.24 16.45 -38.55
CA MET A 937 15.77 15.05 -38.54
C MET A 937 14.28 14.88 -38.91
N SER A 938 13.48 15.95 -38.86
CA SER A 938 12.03 15.89 -39.16
C SER A 938 11.68 15.72 -40.64
N LEU A 939 12.70 15.57 -41.49
CA LEU A 939 12.55 15.24 -42.91
C LEU A 939 12.25 13.73 -43.06
N PRO A 940 11.28 13.35 -43.91
CA PRO A 940 11.02 11.94 -44.16
C PRO A 940 12.26 11.27 -44.76
N GLU A 941 12.79 10.25 -44.07
CA GLU A 941 13.84 9.38 -44.58
C GLU A 941 13.50 8.93 -46.01
N LYS A 942 14.29 9.37 -47.01
CA LYS A 942 14.34 8.70 -48.30
C LYS A 942 14.92 7.31 -48.05
N VAL A 943 14.03 6.33 -47.93
CA VAL A 943 14.34 4.93 -48.20
C VAL A 943 14.76 4.85 -49.67
N THR A 944 16.07 4.87 -49.93
CA THR A 944 16.61 4.35 -51.19
C THR A 944 17.39 3.09 -50.88
N SER A 945 16.70 1.98 -51.10
CA SER A 945 17.23 0.63 -51.17
C SER A 945 18.02 0.41 -52.47
N HIS A 946 19.22 -0.16 -52.30
CA HIS A 946 20.06 -0.96 -53.21
C HIS A 946 20.94 -0.27 -54.27
N PRO A 947 22.12 -0.87 -54.61
CA PRO A 947 22.95 -1.85 -53.89
C PRO A 947 24.23 -1.26 -53.29
#